data_AF-A0A1M3CPD4-F1
#
_entry.id   AF-A0A1M3CPD4-F1
#
_cell.length_a   1.000
_cell.length_b   1.000
_cell.length_c   1.000
_cell.angle_alpha   90.00
_cell.angle_beta   90.00
_cell.angle_gamma   90.00
#
_symmetry.space_group_name_H-M   'P 1'
#
loop_
_entity.id
_entity.type
_entity.pdbx_description
1 polymer ?
#
loop_
_entity_poly.entity_id
_entity_poly.type
_entity_poly.pdbx_seq_one_letter_code
_entity_poly.pdbx_strand_id
1 'polypeptide(L)'
;MLKLLLSCLLLFAPLHPLLAIEKTCSFNQTTQETLALEELEGPKEIQFTKWTLKNTGDKIVKNLFVTVNSSREQRAQTLKNDLQSKDLWECWNKYHLEARESLIYAPLSADYISVPTRQVPSKCKSLREYYLHGKWHLINHIDNVVYVGLDNHSIVGYEEIADDPLLALRTKIMQKNDVHSIEQPHFHFATFDIFPEDFEGEDPEEKVLIHPIQEGYTLYPGESLTFYAEKRMEQTFDIKERFSDSKSFQFLPREYLNHVSNHTDGTIYVHYNKELRPLEIAPNQIQTFVMGVPFQSCLIEAPDSTQGTIVCGANCKSLETFNPGLNEIYLNADSNASLLDFKLDYEIYEFKYPFHIVNPSQTFDYVSPVFELEAMYQFTTPPIIQWQISDKKDFSHLIPNLSQTEEYKSKISLSVTDQSFLNPGQTYYFRVRPLGARWSPIFEFTINKPASVDPSFKILGEGQYEISWTAHPDSDVTYYVFASNHFDFIPSMYSEEIHCLFEERSGVPFCIPIVLQKTKENSIQIGTDYAFYRVVVEKDGQYSTPSSLIRVYDYGLSIPRDVLQTVTDAEGNHHVERVAFPPAYPHLEELMSASSAKLHFHSDYYAYNPHVDANVWNNMVPYFLPENHPVKPKLDRLFRKRVTQNKQTLKKAGFTEPEPKRFSKTIVSKNKKIPGYIFKFFHDEQKDIQDARNCLRRVTGAISVQEALNRYNINHLFVVPKKYIYPLPAHPSPTETSYRKNFVVVENELDIYTGKENNKMWKSPVINPITLTWTFWLLQELGLNDSPYSFNMPITRDGRIAFVDTEHHHKWPVPFEKLWPFLTPEMGSFWKNLCQQHGF
;
A
#
# COMPACT_ATOMS: atom_id res chain seq x y z
N MET A 1 50.12 24.83 3.02
CA MET A 1 50.64 26.09 2.47
C MET A 1 49.88 26.49 1.18
N LEU A 2 48.54 26.46 1.22
CA LEU A 2 47.63 27.12 0.25
C LEU A 2 46.20 27.11 0.80
N LYS A 3 46.03 27.56 2.05
CA LYS A 3 44.76 27.83 2.74
C LYS A 3 45.02 28.85 3.85
N LEU A 4 45.43 30.06 3.46
CA LEU A 4 45.45 31.30 4.26
C LEU A 4 45.89 32.44 3.32
N LEU A 5 45.31 33.64 3.44
CA LEU A 5 45.29 34.80 2.51
C LEU A 5 44.19 34.65 1.43
N LEU A 6 43.11 35.42 1.41
CA LEU A 6 43.03 36.87 1.57
C LEU A 6 41.63 37.27 2.10
N SER A 7 41.62 37.95 3.24
CA SER A 7 40.51 38.75 3.74
C SER A 7 40.92 40.21 3.58
N CYS A 8 40.19 41.02 2.81
CA CYS A 8 39.91 42.47 3.02
C CYS A 8 39.36 43.14 1.74
N LEU A 9 38.28 43.91 1.96
CA LEU A 9 37.77 45.09 1.22
C LEU A 9 36.85 44.89 -0.02
N LEU A 10 35.55 45.15 0.20
CA LEU A 10 34.69 46.21 -0.41
C LEU A 10 33.23 45.95 0.05
N LEU A 11 32.69 46.55 1.12
CA LEU A 11 32.08 47.88 1.30
C LEU A 11 30.72 48.13 0.58
N PHE A 12 29.70 48.37 1.42
CA PHE A 12 28.40 49.06 1.27
C PHE A 12 27.17 48.35 0.64
N ALA A 13 26.31 47.81 1.52
CA ALA A 13 24.85 48.03 1.52
C ALA A 13 24.28 47.76 2.93
N PRO A 14 23.32 48.54 3.46
CA PRO A 14 22.81 48.35 4.81
C PRO A 14 21.85 47.16 4.89
N LEU A 15 22.18 46.19 5.73
CA LEU A 15 21.25 45.20 6.27
C LEU A 15 20.36 45.89 7.31
N HIS A 16 19.05 45.95 7.04
CA HIS A 16 18.04 46.12 8.07
C HIS A 16 17.82 44.76 8.77
N PRO A 17 18.02 44.64 10.09
CA PRO A 17 17.38 43.58 10.85
C PRO A 17 15.96 44.03 11.18
N LEU A 18 14.96 43.29 10.69
CA LEU A 18 13.60 43.35 11.25
C LEU A 18 13.69 42.81 12.69
N LEU A 19 13.69 43.74 13.64
CA LEU A 19 13.43 43.49 15.05
C LEU A 19 12.04 42.86 15.18
N ALA A 20 12.00 41.59 15.60
CA ALA A 20 10.82 41.03 16.23
C ALA A 20 10.63 41.74 17.58
N ILE A 21 9.69 42.67 17.65
CA ILE A 21 9.22 43.24 18.92
C ILE A 21 8.17 42.26 19.46
N GLU A 22 8.56 41.43 20.43
CA GLU A 22 7.61 40.81 21.35
C GLU A 22 6.97 41.92 22.20
N LYS A 23 5.71 42.24 21.94
CA LYS A 23 4.86 42.96 22.89
C LYS A 23 3.90 41.96 23.52
N THR A 24 4.22 41.53 24.74
CA THR A 24 3.23 40.96 25.65
C THR A 24 2.39 42.10 26.22
N CYS A 25 1.07 41.99 26.13
CA CYS A 25 0.13 42.82 26.87
C CYS A 25 -0.79 41.90 27.67
N SER A 26 -0.95 42.21 28.96
CA SER A 26 -1.95 41.62 29.84
C SER A 26 -2.83 42.77 30.34
N PHE A 27 -4.16 42.59 30.43
CA PHE A 27 -4.97 43.58 31.12
C PHE A 27 -6.20 43.03 31.87
N ASN A 28 -6.51 43.83 32.90
CA ASN A 28 -7.31 43.64 34.10
C ASN A 28 -8.81 43.96 33.87
N GLN A 29 -9.70 43.21 34.54
CA GLN A 29 -11.15 43.37 34.51
C GLN A 29 -11.64 44.30 35.62
N THR A 30 -11.88 45.59 35.36
CA THR A 30 -13.02 46.34 35.96
C THR A 30 -13.14 47.72 35.33
N THR A 31 -14.32 48.04 34.78
CA THR A 31 -15.15 49.26 34.95
C THR A 31 -15.95 49.54 33.68
N GLN A 32 -17.28 49.56 33.83
CA GLN A 32 -18.26 49.98 32.84
C GLN A 32 -18.41 51.50 32.92
N GLU A 33 -17.81 52.27 32.02
CA GLU A 33 -18.24 53.66 31.80
C GLU A 33 -18.17 54.03 30.30
N THR A 34 -19.21 54.73 29.86
CA THR A 34 -19.40 55.23 28.49
C THR A 34 -18.81 56.64 28.41
N LEU A 35 -17.82 56.85 27.55
CA LEU A 35 -17.35 58.21 27.19
C LEU A 35 -17.90 58.57 25.81
N ALA A 36 -18.67 59.67 25.77
CA ALA A 36 -19.07 60.34 24.54
C ALA A 36 -17.85 61.04 23.92
N LEU A 37 -17.72 60.98 22.60
CA LEU A 37 -16.68 61.69 21.84
C LEU A 37 -17.31 62.85 21.06
N GLU A 38 -16.78 64.06 21.29
CA GLU A 38 -16.97 65.23 20.44
C GLU A 38 -16.20 65.10 19.12
N GLU A 39 -16.70 65.76 18.07
CA GLU A 39 -16.06 65.83 16.76
C GLU A 39 -14.69 66.53 16.83
N LEU A 40 -13.67 65.90 16.25
CA LEU A 40 -12.39 66.54 15.95
C LEU A 40 -12.06 66.36 14.46
N GLU A 41 -11.85 67.50 13.80
CA GLU A 41 -11.37 67.62 12.43
C GLU A 41 -9.87 67.25 12.32
N GLY A 42 -9.55 66.42 11.31
CA GLY A 42 -8.18 66.21 10.82
C GLY A 42 -7.64 64.77 10.98
N PRO A 43 -6.83 64.28 10.02
CA PRO A 43 -6.42 62.89 9.98
C PRO A 43 -5.31 62.65 11.01
N LYS A 44 -5.65 61.95 12.08
CA LYS A 44 -4.68 61.24 12.91
C LYS A 44 -5.00 59.76 12.92
N GLU A 45 -3.95 58.99 12.78
CA GLU A 45 -3.86 57.55 12.95
C GLU A 45 -4.48 57.15 14.29
N ILE A 46 -5.61 56.43 14.26
CA ILE A 46 -6.23 55.82 15.43
C ILE A 46 -6.09 54.31 15.29
N GLN A 47 -5.31 53.71 16.17
CA GLN A 47 -5.36 52.27 16.44
C GLN A 47 -6.42 51.94 17.50
N PHE A 48 -7.07 50.79 17.24
CA PHE A 48 -7.89 49.91 18.08
C PHE A 48 -9.41 50.13 18.18
N THR A 49 -10.14 49.17 17.61
CA THR A 49 -11.43 48.69 18.14
C THR A 49 -11.41 47.17 18.34
N LYS A 50 -11.28 46.81 19.60
CA LYS A 50 -11.80 45.65 20.35
C LYS A 50 -12.76 44.70 19.61
N TRP A 51 -12.42 43.40 19.63
CA TRP A 51 -13.38 42.31 19.41
C TRP A 51 -13.84 41.75 20.77
N THR A 52 -15.14 41.51 20.93
CA THR A 52 -15.67 40.79 22.10
C THR A 52 -16.40 39.54 21.59
N LEU A 53 -15.76 38.37 21.68
CA LEU A 53 -16.49 37.10 21.57
C LEU A 53 -17.07 36.76 22.94
N LYS A 54 -18.40 36.68 23.04
CA LYS A 54 -19.06 36.04 24.18
C LYS A 54 -19.14 34.53 23.90
N ASN A 55 -18.73 33.73 24.87
CA ASN A 55 -18.92 32.27 24.96
C ASN A 55 -18.19 31.38 23.95
N THR A 56 -16.87 31.45 23.88
CA THR A 56 -16.06 30.33 23.36
C THR A 56 -14.90 30.03 24.31
N GLY A 57 -14.76 28.78 24.71
CA GLY A 57 -13.74 28.34 25.68
C GLY A 57 -12.33 28.36 25.08
N ASP A 58 -11.35 28.78 25.88
CA ASP A 58 -9.93 29.01 25.56
C ASP A 58 -9.20 27.86 24.82
N LYS A 59 -9.76 26.64 24.78
CA LYS A 59 -9.22 25.52 24.00
C LYS A 59 -9.45 25.64 22.48
N ILE A 60 -10.47 26.38 22.04
CA ILE A 60 -10.81 26.54 20.62
C ILE A 60 -9.84 27.50 19.92
N VAL A 61 -9.39 28.55 20.61
CA VAL A 61 -8.54 29.61 20.02
C VAL A 61 -7.10 29.14 19.80
N LYS A 62 -6.58 28.24 20.64
CA LYS A 62 -5.18 27.76 20.54
C LYS A 62 -4.91 26.84 19.35
N ASN A 63 -5.92 26.09 18.89
CA ASN A 63 -5.81 25.25 17.69
C ASN A 63 -6.20 26.00 16.41
N LEU A 64 -6.97 27.09 16.52
CA LEU A 64 -7.32 27.99 15.42
C LEU A 64 -6.11 28.74 14.85
N PHE A 65 -5.05 28.99 15.63
CA PHE A 65 -3.96 29.88 15.21
C PHE A 65 -2.74 29.18 14.60
N VAL A 66 -2.55 27.87 14.81
CA VAL A 66 -1.31 27.18 14.43
C VAL A 66 -1.30 26.75 12.95
N THR A 67 -2.47 26.50 12.35
CA THR A 67 -2.57 26.13 10.91
C THR A 67 -2.80 27.36 10.01
N VAL A 68 -3.15 28.50 10.61
CA VAL A 68 -3.60 29.73 9.93
C VAL A 68 -2.47 30.59 9.36
N ASN A 69 -1.21 30.34 9.74
CA ASN A 69 -0.04 31.04 9.18
C ASN A 69 0.93 30.12 8.45
N SER A 70 0.52 28.88 8.18
CA SER A 70 1.42 27.91 7.58
C SER A 70 1.47 28.09 6.07
N SER A 71 2.60 28.58 5.54
CA SER A 71 2.87 28.57 4.10
C SER A 71 2.60 27.17 3.52
N ARG A 72 2.40 27.06 2.20
CA ARG A 72 2.26 25.76 1.52
C ARG A 72 3.39 24.79 1.92
N GLU A 73 4.58 25.32 2.18
CA GLU A 73 5.73 24.58 2.72
C GLU A 73 5.52 24.10 4.15
N GLN A 74 4.90 24.89 5.03
CA GLN A 74 4.59 24.47 6.39
C GLN A 74 3.45 23.44 6.46
N ARG A 75 2.44 23.50 5.57
CA ARG A 75 1.44 22.42 5.42
C ARG A 75 2.07 21.14 4.89
N ALA A 76 2.92 21.25 3.87
CA ALA A 76 3.72 20.14 3.38
C ALA A 76 4.64 19.58 4.48
N GLN A 77 5.26 20.44 5.28
CA GLN A 77 6.10 20.03 6.41
C GLN A 77 5.28 19.39 7.52
N THR A 78 4.06 19.86 7.78
CA THR A 78 3.13 19.26 8.75
C THR A 78 2.67 17.89 8.27
N LEU A 79 2.30 17.76 7.00
CA LEU A 79 1.94 16.48 6.39
C LEU A 79 3.15 15.52 6.36
N LYS A 80 4.35 16.03 6.07
CA LYS A 80 5.60 15.27 6.16
C LYS A 80 5.88 14.82 7.58
N ASN A 81 5.72 15.70 8.57
CA ASN A 81 5.88 15.35 9.97
C ASN A 81 4.83 14.33 10.41
N ASP A 82 3.57 14.48 9.99
CA ASP A 82 2.49 13.52 10.25
C ASP A 82 2.82 12.17 9.58
N LEU A 83 3.19 12.12 8.30
CA LEU A 83 3.56 10.88 7.60
C LEU A 83 4.84 10.21 8.14
N GLN A 84 5.72 10.97 8.80
CA GLN A 84 6.92 10.44 9.46
C GLN A 84 6.64 9.96 10.90
N SER A 85 5.58 10.49 11.55
CA SER A 85 5.30 10.23 12.96
C SER A 85 4.05 9.41 13.21
N LYS A 86 3.17 9.28 12.21
CA LYS A 86 1.88 8.58 12.27
C LYS A 86 1.77 7.58 11.14
N ASP A 87 0.85 6.64 11.32
CA ASP A 87 0.50 5.71 10.26
C ASP A 87 -0.07 6.48 9.05
N LEU A 88 0.32 6.06 7.83
CA LEU A 88 -0.18 6.63 6.58
C LEU A 88 -1.72 6.61 6.54
N TRP A 89 -2.32 5.57 7.10
CA TRP A 89 -3.75 5.41 7.19
C TRP A 89 -4.42 6.44 8.10
N GLU A 90 -3.83 6.71 9.27
CA GLU A 90 -4.32 7.76 10.16
C GLU A 90 -4.27 9.12 9.47
N CYS A 91 -3.20 9.38 8.72
CA CYS A 91 -3.07 10.59 7.93
C CYS A 91 -4.15 10.65 6.85
N TRP A 92 -4.31 9.58 6.08
CA TRP A 92 -5.32 9.47 5.02
C TRP A 92 -6.74 9.75 5.52
N ASN A 93 -7.13 9.11 6.61
CA ASN A 93 -8.45 9.32 7.21
C ASN A 93 -8.59 10.70 7.82
N LYS A 94 -7.57 11.21 8.52
CA LYS A 94 -7.62 12.53 9.16
C LYS A 94 -7.90 13.64 8.16
N TYR A 95 -7.33 13.56 6.97
CA TYR A 95 -7.45 14.61 5.96
C TYR A 95 -8.69 14.45 5.07
N HIS A 96 -9.43 13.33 5.16
CA HIS A 96 -10.72 13.11 4.49
C HIS A 96 -10.74 13.54 3.01
N LEU A 97 -9.63 13.36 2.29
CA LEU A 97 -9.47 13.89 0.94
C LEU A 97 -10.53 13.26 0.02
N GLU A 98 -11.43 14.06 -0.54
CA GLU A 98 -12.36 13.58 -1.57
C GLU A 98 -11.59 13.12 -2.81
N ALA A 99 -12.16 12.26 -3.67
CA ALA A 99 -11.47 11.76 -4.87
C ALA A 99 -10.81 12.87 -5.72
N ARG A 100 -11.50 14.03 -5.86
CA ARG A 100 -10.97 15.20 -6.57
C ARG A 100 -9.84 15.89 -5.83
N GLU A 101 -9.93 16.01 -4.51
CA GLU A 101 -8.85 16.56 -3.69
C GLU A 101 -7.66 15.60 -3.67
N SER A 102 -7.89 14.30 -3.50
CA SER A 102 -6.91 13.23 -3.62
C SER A 102 -6.18 13.27 -4.97
N LEU A 103 -6.88 13.52 -6.08
CA LEU A 103 -6.26 13.70 -7.40
C LEU A 103 -5.36 14.95 -7.49
N ILE A 104 -5.72 16.03 -6.78
CA ILE A 104 -4.91 17.27 -6.72
C ILE A 104 -3.75 17.12 -5.74
N TYR A 105 -3.97 16.49 -4.58
CA TYR A 105 -3.01 16.30 -3.51
C TYR A 105 -2.06 15.13 -3.75
N ALA A 106 -2.40 14.13 -4.56
CA ALA A 106 -1.53 12.97 -4.79
C ALA A 106 -0.21 13.35 -5.50
N PRO A 107 -0.22 14.08 -6.64
CA PRO A 107 1.00 14.58 -7.24
C PRO A 107 1.70 15.58 -6.31
N LEU A 108 0.94 16.47 -5.68
CA LEU A 108 1.48 17.50 -4.79
C LEU A 108 2.09 16.92 -3.50
N SER A 109 1.58 15.84 -2.94
CA SER A 109 2.14 15.23 -1.73
C SER A 109 3.37 14.38 -2.07
N ALA A 110 3.36 13.65 -3.19
CA ALA A 110 4.53 12.91 -3.66
C ALA A 110 5.73 13.85 -3.90
N ASP A 111 5.50 14.94 -4.65
CA ASP A 111 6.54 15.90 -5.03
C ASP A 111 7.04 16.71 -3.83
N TYR A 112 6.15 17.11 -2.90
CA TYR A 112 6.53 17.91 -1.73
C TYR A 112 7.16 17.11 -0.60
N ILE A 113 6.77 15.85 -0.41
CA ILE A 113 7.18 15.04 0.74
C ILE A 113 8.41 14.18 0.37
N SER A 114 8.82 14.18 -0.90
CA SER A 114 9.88 13.33 -1.43
C SER A 114 9.61 11.86 -1.12
N VAL A 115 8.33 11.47 -1.13
CA VAL A 115 7.92 10.09 -0.96
C VAL A 115 8.06 9.42 -2.31
N PRO A 116 8.84 8.34 -2.41
CA PRO A 116 8.98 7.63 -3.67
C PRO A 116 7.62 7.09 -4.11
N THR A 117 7.26 7.31 -5.36
CA THR A 117 6.02 6.77 -5.94
C THR A 117 6.34 5.95 -7.18
N ARG A 118 5.50 4.96 -7.47
CA ARG A 118 5.56 4.21 -8.74
C ARG A 118 4.18 4.00 -9.29
N GLN A 119 4.07 3.93 -10.62
CA GLN A 119 2.84 3.55 -11.28
C GLN A 119 2.59 2.07 -11.10
N VAL A 120 1.34 1.73 -10.84
CA VAL A 120 0.88 0.36 -10.67
C VAL A 120 0.44 -0.18 -12.04
N PRO A 121 0.77 -1.43 -12.39
CA PRO A 121 0.30 -2.03 -13.61
C PRO A 121 -1.22 -2.16 -13.59
N SER A 122 -1.87 -1.38 -14.43
CA SER A 122 -3.31 -1.37 -14.58
C SER A 122 -3.66 -0.96 -16.00
N LYS A 123 -4.67 -1.62 -16.57
CA LYS A 123 -5.05 -1.43 -17.98
C LYS A 123 -5.90 -0.19 -18.23
N CYS A 124 -6.62 0.30 -17.21
CA CYS A 124 -7.60 1.37 -17.38
C CYS A 124 -7.48 2.51 -16.36
N LYS A 125 -6.60 2.39 -15.34
CA LYS A 125 -6.50 3.38 -14.26
C LYS A 125 -5.04 3.74 -14.00
N SER A 126 -4.78 5.05 -13.81
CA SER A 126 -3.49 5.51 -13.29
C SER A 126 -3.47 5.30 -11.77
N LEU A 127 -3.20 4.06 -11.36
CA LEU A 127 -3.00 3.69 -9.96
C LEU A 127 -1.54 3.94 -9.55
N ARG A 128 -1.32 4.34 -8.30
CA ARG A 128 0.02 4.65 -7.78
C ARG A 128 0.25 3.99 -6.42
N GLU A 129 1.48 3.55 -6.22
CA GLU A 129 1.98 3.16 -4.90
C GLU A 129 2.90 4.22 -4.31
N TYR A 130 2.94 4.29 -2.99
CA TYR A 130 3.77 5.19 -2.20
C TYR A 130 4.69 4.36 -1.30
N TYR A 131 6.00 4.63 -1.32
CA TYR A 131 6.97 3.92 -0.49
C TYR A 131 7.11 4.59 0.87
N LEU A 132 6.47 4.04 1.90
CA LEU A 132 6.48 4.56 3.27
C LEU A 132 6.80 3.43 4.25
N HIS A 133 7.50 3.76 5.33
CA HIS A 133 7.84 2.80 6.39
C HIS A 133 8.50 1.50 5.90
N GLY A 134 9.26 1.56 4.80
CA GLY A 134 9.96 0.41 4.23
C GLY A 134 9.12 -0.49 3.32
N LYS A 135 7.85 -0.16 3.06
CA LYS A 135 6.95 -0.91 2.18
C LYS A 135 6.22 -0.02 1.17
N TRP A 136 5.75 -0.63 0.09
CA TRP A 136 4.89 0.03 -0.88
C TRP A 136 3.43 -0.03 -0.43
N HIS A 137 2.71 1.07 -0.59
CA HIS A 137 1.31 1.22 -0.21
C HIS A 137 0.50 1.65 -1.41
N LEU A 138 -0.48 0.84 -1.81
CA LEU A 138 -1.37 1.16 -2.90
C LEU A 138 -2.47 2.11 -2.44
N ILE A 139 -2.54 3.27 -3.08
CA ILE A 139 -3.61 4.23 -2.87
C ILE A 139 -4.28 4.52 -4.21
N ASN A 140 -5.58 4.26 -4.28
CA ASN A 140 -6.39 4.57 -5.42
C ASN A 140 -7.07 5.93 -5.22
N HIS A 141 -6.43 6.99 -5.70
CA HIS A 141 -6.97 8.35 -5.59
C HIS A 141 -8.25 8.58 -6.41
N ILE A 142 -8.43 7.84 -7.50
CA ILE A 142 -9.58 8.00 -8.39
C ILE A 142 -10.85 7.57 -7.67
N ASP A 143 -10.80 6.41 -7.04
CA ASP A 143 -11.97 5.84 -6.33
C ASP A 143 -11.93 6.12 -4.82
N ASN A 144 -10.93 6.90 -4.36
CA ASN A 144 -10.69 7.20 -2.95
C ASN A 144 -10.60 5.94 -2.07
N VAL A 145 -9.89 4.93 -2.55
CA VAL A 145 -9.77 3.63 -1.88
C VAL A 145 -8.34 3.32 -1.48
N VAL A 146 -8.25 2.63 -0.35
CA VAL A 146 -7.03 2.07 0.21
C VAL A 146 -7.32 0.62 0.57
N TYR A 147 -6.38 -0.26 0.26
CA TYR A 147 -6.53 -1.70 0.46
C TYR A 147 -5.82 -2.11 1.73
N VAL A 148 -6.46 -2.93 2.56
CA VAL A 148 -5.88 -3.39 3.83
C VAL A 148 -5.58 -4.87 3.82
N GLY A 149 -4.43 -5.20 4.41
CA GLY A 149 -3.97 -6.57 4.66
C GLY A 149 -4.94 -7.34 5.53
N LEU A 150 -4.77 -8.67 5.60
CA LEU A 150 -5.61 -9.54 6.44
C LEU A 150 -5.49 -9.22 7.94
N ASP A 151 -4.45 -8.49 8.34
CA ASP A 151 -4.30 -7.92 9.69
C ASP A 151 -5.29 -6.77 9.97
N ASN A 152 -5.94 -6.23 8.93
CA ASN A 152 -6.88 -5.10 8.94
C ASN A 152 -6.28 -3.77 9.43
N HIS A 153 -4.94 -3.65 9.46
CA HIS A 153 -4.24 -2.43 9.88
C HIS A 153 -3.24 -1.94 8.83
N SER A 154 -2.60 -2.87 8.12
CA SER A 154 -1.59 -2.53 7.13
C SER A 154 -2.23 -2.17 5.79
N ILE A 155 -1.94 -0.97 5.27
CA ILE A 155 -2.16 -0.71 3.84
C ILE A 155 -1.20 -1.60 3.04
N VAL A 156 -1.75 -2.31 2.05
CA VAL A 156 -1.00 -3.23 1.20
C VAL A 156 -0.59 -2.59 -0.12
N GLY A 157 0.49 -3.08 -0.70
CA GLY A 157 0.92 -2.75 -2.05
C GLY A 157 0.20 -3.56 -3.14
N TYR A 158 0.43 -3.17 -4.39
CA TYR A 158 0.04 -3.91 -5.58
C TYR A 158 0.61 -5.34 -5.58
N GLU A 159 1.87 -5.53 -5.17
CA GLU A 159 2.47 -6.88 -5.15
C GLU A 159 1.72 -7.82 -4.19
N GLU A 160 1.25 -7.30 -3.05
CA GLU A 160 0.47 -8.07 -2.09
C GLU A 160 -0.94 -8.39 -2.64
N ILE A 161 -1.58 -7.45 -3.34
CA ILE A 161 -2.88 -7.69 -4.02
C ILE A 161 -2.72 -8.68 -5.18
N ALA A 162 -1.65 -8.56 -5.96
CA ALA A 162 -1.32 -9.48 -7.04
C ALA A 162 -0.88 -10.85 -6.52
N ASP A 163 -0.50 -10.96 -5.24
CA ASP A 163 -0.20 -12.23 -4.58
C ASP A 163 -1.46 -12.83 -3.90
N ASP A 164 -2.35 -11.99 -3.37
CA ASP A 164 -3.60 -12.36 -2.72
C ASP A 164 -4.76 -11.37 -3.11
N PRO A 165 -5.57 -11.72 -4.13
CA PRO A 165 -6.66 -10.86 -4.61
C PRO A 165 -7.74 -10.56 -3.59
N LEU A 166 -7.91 -11.41 -2.56
CA LEU A 166 -8.94 -11.22 -1.55
C LEU A 166 -8.81 -9.85 -0.86
N LEU A 167 -7.58 -9.34 -0.74
CA LEU A 167 -7.28 -8.01 -0.20
C LEU A 167 -8.01 -6.90 -0.95
N ALA A 168 -8.07 -6.98 -2.29
CA ALA A 168 -8.85 -6.05 -3.11
C ALA A 168 -10.33 -6.40 -3.12
N LEU A 169 -10.67 -7.68 -3.27
CA LEU A 169 -12.04 -8.15 -3.49
C LEU A 169 -12.96 -7.95 -2.28
N ARG A 170 -12.42 -7.96 -1.06
CA ARG A 170 -13.21 -7.67 0.15
C ARG A 170 -13.33 -6.17 0.45
N THR A 171 -12.59 -5.31 -0.25
CA THR A 171 -12.51 -3.86 0.03
C THR A 171 -13.58 -3.09 -0.74
N LYS A 172 -14.39 -2.29 -0.05
CA LYS A 172 -15.39 -1.38 -0.66
C LYS A 172 -14.70 -0.32 -1.52
N ILE A 173 -15.03 -0.26 -2.82
CA ILE A 173 -14.43 0.65 -3.83
C ILE A 173 -15.16 2.00 -3.98
N MET A 174 -16.38 2.13 -3.48
CA MET A 174 -17.22 3.29 -3.79
C MET A 174 -17.09 4.46 -2.82
N GLN A 175 -17.58 5.65 -3.21
CA GLN A 175 -17.57 6.83 -2.36
C GLN A 175 -18.34 6.58 -1.06
N LYS A 176 -18.07 7.39 -0.04
CA LYS A 176 -18.62 7.26 1.31
C LYS A 176 -20.15 7.09 1.37
N ASN A 177 -20.86 7.65 0.39
CA ASN A 177 -22.32 7.68 0.33
C ASN A 177 -22.91 6.57 -0.54
N ASP A 178 -22.08 5.83 -1.26
CA ASP A 178 -22.56 4.77 -2.15
C ASP A 178 -22.87 3.51 -1.35
N VAL A 179 -23.95 2.84 -1.74
CA VAL A 179 -24.33 1.52 -1.22
C VAL A 179 -23.23 0.53 -1.60
N HIS A 180 -22.73 -0.22 -0.63
CA HIS A 180 -21.73 -1.24 -0.91
C HIS A 180 -22.28 -2.25 -1.92
N SER A 181 -21.59 -2.40 -3.04
CA SER A 181 -21.82 -3.47 -4.01
C SER A 181 -20.58 -4.34 -4.05
N ILE A 182 -20.80 -5.65 -3.96
CA ILE A 182 -19.76 -6.67 -4.00
C ILE A 182 -19.24 -6.93 -5.44
N GLU A 183 -19.96 -6.46 -6.47
CA GLU A 183 -19.52 -6.50 -7.87
C GLU A 183 -18.36 -5.54 -8.12
N GLN A 184 -18.43 -4.35 -7.52
CA GLN A 184 -17.46 -3.27 -7.76
C GLN A 184 -16.01 -3.66 -7.41
N PRO A 185 -15.73 -4.33 -6.26
CA PRO A 185 -14.42 -4.88 -5.98
C PRO A 185 -13.88 -5.82 -7.06
N HIS A 186 -14.72 -6.64 -7.69
CA HIS A 186 -14.30 -7.55 -8.77
C HIS A 186 -13.93 -6.80 -10.04
N PHE A 187 -14.79 -5.88 -10.49
CA PHE A 187 -14.48 -5.03 -11.64
C PHE A 187 -13.24 -4.19 -11.39
N HIS A 188 -13.08 -3.67 -10.17
CA HIS A 188 -11.90 -2.92 -9.80
C HIS A 188 -10.65 -3.81 -9.81
N PHE A 189 -10.73 -4.99 -9.22
CA PHE A 189 -9.61 -5.94 -9.20
C PHE A 189 -9.19 -6.33 -10.62
N ALA A 190 -10.14 -6.55 -11.52
CA ALA A 190 -9.87 -6.88 -12.92
C ALA A 190 -9.05 -5.79 -13.64
N THR A 191 -9.07 -4.54 -13.18
CA THR A 191 -8.23 -3.48 -13.74
C THR A 191 -6.76 -3.59 -13.38
N PHE A 192 -6.38 -4.34 -12.32
CA PHE A 192 -4.99 -4.64 -12.03
C PHE A 192 -4.47 -5.61 -13.08
N ASP A 193 -3.36 -5.25 -13.71
CA ASP A 193 -2.67 -6.19 -14.59
C ASP A 193 -1.91 -7.18 -13.71
N ILE A 194 -2.40 -8.42 -13.61
CA ILE A 194 -1.77 -9.47 -12.78
C ILE A 194 -0.57 -10.08 -13.51
N PHE A 195 -0.47 -9.88 -14.83
CA PHE A 195 0.60 -10.37 -15.68
C PHE A 195 1.24 -9.24 -16.49
N PRO A 196 1.71 -8.16 -15.85
CA PRO A 196 2.20 -7.01 -16.59
C PRO A 196 3.38 -7.41 -17.47
N GLU A 197 3.52 -6.86 -18.67
CA GLU A 197 4.71 -7.11 -19.50
C GLU A 197 5.94 -6.48 -18.84
N ASP A 198 5.82 -5.21 -18.44
CA ASP A 198 6.83 -4.45 -17.74
C ASP A 198 6.29 -3.93 -16.39
N PHE A 199 6.97 -4.28 -15.29
CA PHE A 199 6.77 -3.61 -14.01
C PHE A 199 8.09 -3.01 -13.55
N GLU A 200 8.28 -1.74 -13.87
CA GLU A 200 9.43 -0.96 -13.40
C GLU A 200 9.21 -0.53 -11.96
N GLY A 201 9.35 -1.48 -11.04
CA GLY A 201 9.51 -1.18 -9.62
C GLY A 201 10.89 -0.59 -9.35
N GLU A 202 11.22 0.56 -9.96
CA GLU A 202 12.46 1.26 -9.64
C GLU A 202 12.48 1.57 -8.14
N ASP A 203 13.58 1.22 -7.48
CA ASP A 203 13.79 1.64 -6.11
C ASP A 203 13.91 3.18 -6.06
N PRO A 204 13.53 3.82 -4.95
CA PRO A 204 13.52 5.27 -4.70
C PRO A 204 14.75 6.16 -4.99
N GLU A 205 15.70 5.77 -5.84
CA GLU A 205 16.95 6.50 -6.05
C GLU A 205 16.93 7.47 -7.25
N GLU A 206 15.82 7.59 -7.99
CA GLU A 206 15.75 8.48 -9.17
C GLU A 206 15.02 9.81 -8.93
N LYS A 207 15.64 10.87 -9.45
CA LYS A 207 15.37 12.28 -9.19
C LYS A 207 13.93 12.65 -9.56
N VAL A 208 13.24 13.26 -8.60
CA VAL A 208 11.96 13.96 -8.79
C VAL A 208 12.12 15.00 -9.90
N LEU A 209 11.44 14.78 -11.01
CA LEU A 209 11.31 15.77 -12.08
C LEU A 209 10.30 16.81 -11.62
N ILE A 210 10.80 17.96 -11.19
CA ILE A 210 9.96 19.09 -10.78
C ILE A 210 9.31 19.66 -12.03
N HIS A 211 8.01 19.42 -12.22
CA HIS A 211 7.24 20.14 -13.22
C HIS A 211 7.00 21.58 -12.74
N PRO A 212 7.16 22.60 -13.62
CA PRO A 212 6.81 23.97 -13.28
C PRO A 212 5.33 24.07 -12.96
N ILE A 213 5.07 24.73 -11.83
CA ILE A 213 3.83 24.77 -11.08
C ILE A 213 2.82 25.72 -11.77
N GLN A 214 1.54 25.35 -11.79
CA GLN A 214 0.44 26.28 -12.08
C GLN A 214 0.01 27.02 -10.80
N GLU A 215 -0.10 28.34 -10.87
CA GLU A 215 -0.38 29.25 -9.76
C GLU A 215 -1.85 29.18 -9.27
N GLY A 216 -2.06 29.52 -8.00
CA GLY A 216 -3.38 29.62 -7.35
C GLY A 216 -4.18 30.84 -7.84
N TYR A 217 -5.38 31.01 -7.28
CA TYR A 217 -6.19 32.20 -7.56
C TYR A 217 -5.66 33.40 -6.79
N THR A 218 -5.37 34.48 -7.52
CA THR A 218 -5.05 35.80 -6.96
C THR A 218 -6.26 36.70 -7.15
N LEU A 219 -6.79 37.24 -6.04
CA LEU A 219 -7.79 38.31 -6.06
C LEU A 219 -7.06 39.66 -6.03
N TYR A 220 -7.44 40.58 -6.92
CA TYR A 220 -6.89 41.93 -7.04
C TYR A 220 -7.78 42.97 -6.32
N PRO A 221 -7.28 44.18 -6.02
CA PRO A 221 -8.09 45.25 -5.45
C PRO A 221 -9.42 45.48 -6.21
N GLY A 222 -10.54 45.63 -5.49
CA GLY A 222 -11.85 45.83 -6.11
C GLY A 222 -12.54 44.56 -6.66
N GLU A 223 -11.86 43.42 -6.71
CA GLU A 223 -12.51 42.13 -6.98
C GLU A 223 -13.31 41.66 -5.75
N SER A 224 -14.47 41.05 -5.96
CA SER A 224 -15.30 40.53 -4.86
C SER A 224 -15.74 39.09 -5.13
N LEU A 225 -15.76 38.29 -4.06
CA LEU A 225 -16.25 36.92 -4.07
C LEU A 225 -17.48 36.88 -3.17
N THR A 226 -18.65 36.66 -3.75
CA THR A 226 -19.93 36.69 -3.03
C THR A 226 -20.49 35.28 -2.89
N PHE A 227 -20.78 34.88 -1.65
CA PHE A 227 -21.34 33.57 -1.32
C PHE A 227 -22.84 33.68 -1.04
N TYR A 228 -23.61 32.73 -1.58
CA TYR A 228 -25.04 32.59 -1.30
C TYR A 228 -25.32 31.18 -0.77
N ALA A 229 -26.06 31.06 0.34
CA ALA A 229 -26.31 29.77 1.01
C ALA A 229 -27.12 28.77 0.15
N GLU A 230 -27.95 29.27 -0.77
CA GLU A 230 -28.84 28.45 -1.62
C GLU A 230 -28.59 28.68 -3.13
N LYS A 231 -27.55 29.44 -3.49
CA LYS A 231 -27.22 29.77 -4.90
C LYS A 231 -25.73 29.59 -5.18
N ARG A 232 -25.38 29.65 -6.46
CA ARG A 232 -24.00 29.53 -6.95
C ARG A 232 -23.11 30.62 -6.37
N MET A 233 -21.85 30.29 -6.07
CA MET A 233 -20.83 31.30 -5.74
C MET A 233 -20.68 32.23 -6.93
N GLU A 234 -20.64 33.53 -6.73
CA GLU A 234 -20.43 34.51 -7.81
C GLU A 234 -19.09 35.20 -7.61
N GLN A 235 -18.25 35.17 -8.64
CA GLN A 235 -16.97 35.87 -8.65
C GLN A 235 -17.04 37.02 -9.63
N THR A 236 -16.77 38.22 -9.13
CA THR A 236 -16.83 39.48 -9.87
C THR A 236 -15.43 40.06 -10.02
N PHE A 237 -15.03 40.30 -11.27
CA PHE A 237 -13.75 40.94 -11.60
C PHE A 237 -13.97 42.27 -12.32
N ASP A 238 -13.21 43.31 -11.95
CA ASP A 238 -13.11 44.53 -12.76
C ASP A 238 -12.06 44.32 -13.86
N ILE A 239 -12.52 44.39 -15.10
CA ILE A 239 -11.70 44.19 -16.29
C ILE A 239 -10.54 45.19 -16.39
N LYS A 240 -10.70 46.39 -15.80
CA LYS A 240 -9.74 47.50 -15.92
C LYS A 240 -8.39 47.21 -15.27
N GLU A 241 -8.33 46.36 -14.24
CA GLU A 241 -7.10 46.06 -13.51
C GLU A 241 -6.25 44.94 -14.13
N ARG A 242 -6.84 44.10 -15.00
CA ARG A 242 -6.15 42.95 -15.62
C ARG A 242 -5.51 43.27 -16.97
N PHE A 243 -5.88 44.38 -17.61
CA PHE A 243 -5.28 44.86 -18.84
C PHE A 243 -4.04 45.73 -18.54
N SER A 244 -2.94 45.11 -18.12
CA SER A 244 -1.66 45.81 -17.97
C SER A 244 -0.96 46.00 -19.33
N ASP A 245 -1.60 46.69 -20.29
CA ASP A 245 -1.12 47.06 -21.64
C ASP A 245 -1.63 46.21 -22.85
N SER A 246 -2.47 45.19 -22.65
CA SER A 246 -3.09 44.42 -23.76
C SER A 246 -4.57 44.75 -23.95
N LYS A 247 -5.08 44.67 -25.20
CA LYS A 247 -6.52 44.83 -25.53
C LYS A 247 -7.36 43.57 -25.31
N SER A 248 -6.68 42.47 -24.93
CA SER A 248 -7.27 41.17 -24.73
C SER A 248 -6.61 40.45 -23.54
N PHE A 249 -7.41 39.71 -22.77
CA PHE A 249 -6.92 38.88 -21.68
C PHE A 249 -7.54 37.50 -21.79
N GLN A 250 -6.70 36.47 -21.66
CA GLN A 250 -7.16 35.10 -21.69
C GLN A 250 -7.61 34.69 -20.29
N PHE A 251 -8.91 34.49 -20.15
CA PHE A 251 -9.54 33.95 -18.96
C PHE A 251 -9.63 32.42 -19.11
N LEU A 252 -9.00 31.69 -18.19
CA LEU A 252 -9.12 30.25 -18.08
C LEU A 252 -10.04 29.97 -16.87
N PRO A 253 -11.38 30.02 -17.04
CA PRO A 253 -12.23 29.68 -15.93
C PRO A 253 -12.01 28.22 -15.54
N ARG A 254 -11.83 27.95 -14.25
CA ARG A 254 -11.86 26.55 -13.75
C ARG A 254 -13.29 25.97 -13.79
N GLU A 255 -14.30 26.79 -14.13
CA GLU A 255 -15.74 26.48 -14.00
C GLU A 255 -16.59 27.14 -15.13
N TYR A 256 -17.92 27.13 -15.03
CA TYR A 256 -18.82 27.66 -16.07
C TYR A 256 -18.95 29.19 -15.99
N LEU A 257 -18.79 29.89 -17.11
CA LEU A 257 -19.13 31.31 -17.24
C LEU A 257 -20.66 31.44 -17.23
N ASN A 258 -21.23 32.11 -16.22
CA ASN A 258 -22.69 32.21 -16.08
C ASN A 258 -23.23 33.46 -16.77
N HIS A 259 -22.62 34.63 -16.55
CA HIS A 259 -22.93 35.82 -17.33
C HIS A 259 -21.75 36.79 -17.41
N VAL A 260 -21.76 37.63 -18.44
CA VAL A 260 -20.84 38.76 -18.60
C VAL A 260 -21.67 40.03 -18.70
N SER A 261 -21.42 40.98 -17.82
CA SER A 261 -22.07 42.29 -17.80
C SER A 261 -21.11 43.37 -18.27
N ASN A 262 -21.46 44.02 -19.38
CA ASN A 262 -20.68 45.11 -19.93
C ASN A 262 -21.19 46.45 -19.35
N HIS A 263 -20.48 47.03 -18.38
CA HIS A 263 -20.80 48.34 -17.81
C HIS A 263 -20.08 49.50 -18.50
N THR A 264 -19.62 49.28 -19.73
CA THR A 264 -18.74 50.19 -20.44
C THR A 264 -19.45 50.86 -21.61
N ASP A 265 -18.85 51.93 -22.14
CA ASP A 265 -19.34 52.61 -23.36
C ASP A 265 -18.92 51.90 -24.66
N GLY A 266 -18.09 50.84 -24.59
CA GLY A 266 -17.61 50.07 -25.73
C GLY A 266 -18.14 48.64 -25.77
N THR A 267 -18.11 47.99 -26.93
CA THR A 267 -18.51 46.57 -27.05
C THR A 267 -17.42 45.65 -26.50
N ILE A 268 -17.81 44.65 -25.71
CA ILE A 268 -16.92 43.56 -25.25
C ILE A 268 -17.09 42.36 -26.18
N TYR A 269 -15.99 41.76 -26.61
CA TYR A 269 -15.97 40.55 -27.42
C TYR A 269 -15.53 39.35 -26.58
N VAL A 270 -16.34 38.29 -26.56
CA VAL A 270 -16.07 37.06 -25.82
C VAL A 270 -15.85 35.92 -26.80
N HIS A 271 -14.63 35.39 -26.88
CA HIS A 271 -14.29 34.23 -27.70
C HIS A 271 -14.29 32.97 -26.84
N TYR A 272 -14.99 31.91 -27.25
CA TYR A 272 -15.02 30.63 -26.55
C TYR A 272 -14.75 29.44 -27.50
N ASN A 273 -14.07 28.39 -26.99
CA ASN A 273 -13.85 27.09 -27.65
C ASN A 273 -13.37 27.13 -29.12
N LYS A 274 -12.50 28.08 -29.48
CA LYS A 274 -12.00 28.27 -30.87
C LYS A 274 -13.09 28.48 -31.93
N GLU A 275 -14.30 28.89 -31.55
CA GLU A 275 -15.33 29.24 -32.53
C GLU A 275 -14.92 30.49 -33.32
N LEU A 276 -15.26 30.51 -34.61
CA LEU A 276 -14.77 31.50 -35.58
C LEU A 276 -15.41 32.90 -35.45
N ARG A 277 -16.39 33.11 -34.56
CA ARG A 277 -17.04 34.42 -34.36
C ARG A 277 -17.17 34.75 -32.86
N PRO A 278 -16.63 35.88 -32.39
CA PRO A 278 -16.80 36.31 -31.01
C PRO A 278 -18.26 36.66 -30.72
N LEU A 279 -18.66 36.45 -29.47
CA LEU A 279 -19.92 36.93 -28.95
C LEU A 279 -19.77 38.40 -28.57
N GLU A 280 -20.56 39.27 -29.20
CA GLU A 280 -20.56 40.71 -28.94
C GLU A 280 -21.52 41.06 -27.79
N ILE A 281 -21.02 41.77 -26.79
CA ILE A 281 -21.82 42.27 -25.67
C ILE A 281 -21.78 43.78 -25.73
N ALA A 282 -22.88 44.40 -26.15
CA ALA A 282 -22.99 45.84 -26.32
C ALA A 282 -22.91 46.59 -24.98
N PRO A 283 -22.63 47.91 -25.00
CA PRO A 283 -22.66 48.78 -23.81
C PRO A 283 -23.91 48.58 -22.95
N ASN A 284 -23.73 48.46 -21.64
CA ASN A 284 -24.79 48.26 -20.63
C ASN A 284 -25.64 46.99 -20.81
N GLN A 285 -25.15 45.97 -21.53
CA GLN A 285 -25.84 44.69 -21.67
C GLN A 285 -25.25 43.59 -20.79
N ILE A 286 -26.11 42.64 -20.42
CA ILE A 286 -25.74 41.43 -19.69
C ILE A 286 -26.02 40.23 -20.59
N GLN A 287 -24.96 39.51 -20.95
CA GLN A 287 -25.08 38.26 -21.69
C GLN A 287 -25.02 37.09 -20.72
N THR A 288 -26.12 36.35 -20.61
CA THR A 288 -26.19 35.13 -19.80
C THR A 288 -25.93 33.91 -20.69
N PHE A 289 -25.18 32.93 -20.18
CA PHE A 289 -24.86 31.69 -20.90
C PHE A 289 -25.74 30.55 -20.36
N VAL A 290 -26.38 29.81 -21.27
CA VAL A 290 -27.23 28.66 -20.91
C VAL A 290 -26.33 27.48 -20.53
N MET A 291 -26.65 26.84 -19.41
CA MET A 291 -25.82 25.83 -18.75
C MET A 291 -25.47 24.63 -19.64
N GLY A 292 -24.20 24.19 -19.61
CA GLY A 292 -23.82 22.84 -20.06
C GLY A 292 -22.47 22.74 -20.79
N VAL A 293 -21.90 23.85 -21.26
CA VAL A 293 -20.66 23.79 -22.05
C VAL A 293 -19.47 24.16 -21.16
N PRO A 294 -18.56 23.22 -20.84
CA PRO A 294 -17.31 23.56 -20.15
C PRO A 294 -16.47 24.45 -21.07
N PHE A 295 -16.09 25.63 -20.57
CA PHE A 295 -15.21 26.54 -21.28
C PHE A 295 -13.76 26.11 -21.02
N GLN A 296 -13.03 25.66 -22.04
CA GLN A 296 -11.60 25.36 -21.88
C GLN A 296 -10.75 26.64 -21.81
N SER A 297 -11.19 27.70 -22.49
CA SER A 297 -10.62 29.04 -22.40
C SER A 297 -11.59 30.07 -22.97
N CYS A 298 -11.57 31.28 -22.40
CA CYS A 298 -12.36 32.41 -22.82
C CYS A 298 -11.43 33.60 -23.06
N LEU A 299 -11.37 34.15 -24.28
CA LEU A 299 -10.62 35.38 -24.54
C LEU A 299 -11.61 36.54 -24.51
N ILE A 300 -11.33 37.56 -23.70
CA ILE A 300 -12.17 38.75 -23.61
C ILE A 300 -11.38 39.91 -24.19
N GLU A 301 -11.94 40.55 -25.21
CA GLU A 301 -11.37 41.75 -25.83
C GLU A 301 -12.26 42.94 -25.55
N ALA A 302 -11.67 44.05 -25.11
CA ALA A 302 -12.38 45.28 -24.82
C ALA A 302 -11.58 46.49 -25.32
N PRO A 303 -12.24 47.56 -25.78
CA PRO A 303 -11.55 48.79 -26.14
C PRO A 303 -10.94 49.48 -24.91
N ASP A 304 -9.83 50.19 -25.11
CA ASP A 304 -9.00 50.77 -24.05
C ASP A 304 -9.83 51.58 -23.04
N SER A 305 -9.60 51.37 -21.73
CA SER A 305 -10.20 52.07 -20.55
C SER A 305 -11.57 51.61 -20.03
N THR A 306 -12.01 50.40 -20.36
CA THR A 306 -13.34 49.87 -20.02
C THR A 306 -13.43 49.27 -18.59
N GLN A 307 -14.42 49.71 -17.78
CA GLN A 307 -14.88 49.04 -16.54
C GLN A 307 -16.01 48.04 -16.87
N GLY A 308 -15.69 46.76 -16.95
CA GLY A 308 -16.69 45.70 -17.12
C GLY A 308 -16.67 44.76 -15.93
N THR A 309 -17.80 44.11 -15.67
CA THR A 309 -17.95 43.12 -14.59
C THR A 309 -18.21 41.77 -15.22
N ILE A 310 -17.32 40.82 -14.99
CA ILE A 310 -17.55 39.42 -15.37
C ILE A 310 -18.00 38.67 -14.13
N VAL A 311 -19.13 37.97 -14.22
CA VAL A 311 -19.64 37.15 -13.12
C VAL A 311 -19.57 35.68 -13.52
N CYS A 312 -18.53 35.02 -13.02
CA CYS A 312 -18.42 33.59 -13.09
C CYS A 312 -19.23 33.00 -11.94
N GLY A 313 -19.90 31.86 -12.14
CA GLY A 313 -20.48 31.22 -10.97
C GLY A 313 -20.23 29.74 -10.84
N ALA A 314 -19.76 29.39 -9.64
CA ALA A 314 -19.42 28.06 -9.22
C ALA A 314 -20.68 27.29 -8.82
N ASN A 315 -20.74 26.02 -9.20
CA ASN A 315 -21.70 25.12 -8.58
C ASN A 315 -21.33 24.92 -7.10
N CYS A 316 -22.28 25.15 -6.18
CA CYS A 316 -22.17 24.90 -4.74
C CYS A 316 -21.76 23.46 -4.37
N LYS A 317 -21.76 22.51 -5.32
CA LYS A 317 -21.15 21.18 -5.18
C LYS A 317 -19.63 21.19 -4.95
N SER A 318 -18.93 22.31 -5.14
CA SER A 318 -17.51 22.43 -4.75
C SER A 318 -17.31 22.76 -3.26
N LEU A 319 -18.39 22.95 -2.48
CA LEU A 319 -18.36 23.36 -1.07
C LEU A 319 -19.40 22.64 -0.18
N GLU A 320 -19.77 21.39 -0.47
CA GLU A 320 -20.70 20.60 0.38
C GLU A 320 -20.14 20.26 1.79
N THR A 321 -18.97 20.77 2.17
CA THR A 321 -18.26 20.45 3.42
C THR A 321 -18.33 21.51 4.51
N PHE A 322 -19.32 22.41 4.50
CA PHE A 322 -19.63 23.12 5.73
C PHE A 322 -20.40 22.19 6.69
N ASN A 323 -19.67 21.61 7.66
CA ASN A 323 -20.28 20.80 8.71
C ASN A 323 -21.17 21.68 9.61
N PRO A 324 -22.20 21.12 10.27
CA PRO A 324 -22.80 21.75 11.44
C PRO A 324 -21.74 21.83 12.55
N GLY A 325 -21.04 22.95 12.61
CA GLY A 325 -19.83 23.14 13.38
C GLY A 325 -18.94 24.24 12.80
N LEU A 326 -17.70 24.29 13.28
CA LEU A 326 -16.73 25.33 12.94
C LEU A 326 -16.27 25.17 11.48
N ASN A 327 -16.46 26.22 10.71
CA ASN A 327 -16.14 26.30 9.29
C ASN A 327 -15.11 27.41 9.12
N GLU A 328 -13.96 27.11 8.52
CA GLU A 328 -12.86 28.05 8.33
C GLU A 328 -12.85 28.59 6.90
N ILE A 329 -12.89 29.92 6.76
CA ILE A 329 -12.75 30.60 5.48
C ILE A 329 -11.48 31.44 5.54
N TYR A 330 -10.63 31.31 4.51
CA TYR A 330 -9.33 31.96 4.44
C TYR A 330 -9.40 33.12 3.44
N LEU A 331 -8.93 34.30 3.85
CA LEU A 331 -8.73 35.45 2.98
C LEU A 331 -7.31 35.97 3.17
N ASN A 332 -6.58 36.08 2.07
CA ASN A 332 -5.23 36.60 2.08
C ASN A 332 -5.31 38.07 1.65
N ALA A 333 -5.13 39.00 2.57
CA ALA A 333 -5.07 40.42 2.27
C ALA A 333 -3.60 40.83 2.26
N ASP A 334 -3.11 41.23 1.08
CA ASP A 334 -1.80 41.86 1.01
C ASP A 334 -1.92 43.30 1.51
N SER A 335 -1.37 43.51 2.71
CA SER A 335 -1.01 44.73 3.45
C SER A 335 -1.76 46.07 3.33
N ASN A 336 -2.81 46.27 2.52
CA ASN A 336 -3.52 47.57 2.41
C ASN A 336 -5.02 47.53 2.05
N ALA A 337 -5.73 46.39 2.15
CA ALA A 337 -7.16 46.33 1.84
C ALA A 337 -8.06 46.29 3.09
N SER A 338 -9.10 47.13 3.06
CA SER A 338 -10.09 47.42 4.09
C SER A 338 -10.96 46.23 4.52
N LEU A 339 -11.53 46.37 5.73
CA LEU A 339 -12.50 45.51 6.42
C LEU A 339 -13.36 44.60 5.51
N LEU A 340 -13.38 43.32 5.86
CA LEU A 340 -14.37 42.36 5.38
C LEU A 340 -15.25 41.94 6.56
N ASP A 341 -16.56 42.19 6.44
CA ASP A 341 -17.53 41.93 7.50
C ASP A 341 -18.21 40.57 7.24
N PHE A 342 -17.99 39.59 8.12
CA PHE A 342 -18.64 38.29 8.06
C PHE A 342 -19.79 38.27 9.07
N LYS A 343 -21.02 38.13 8.58
CA LYS A 343 -22.20 37.90 9.43
C LYS A 343 -22.82 36.55 9.08
N LEU A 344 -22.51 35.55 9.90
CA LEU A 344 -23.15 34.23 9.86
C LEU A 344 -24.28 34.24 10.89
N ASP A 345 -25.50 34.38 10.41
CA ASP A 345 -26.71 34.19 11.21
C ASP A 345 -27.10 32.70 11.12
N TYR A 346 -26.56 31.89 12.02
CA TYR A 346 -27.05 30.54 12.25
C TYR A 346 -27.68 30.49 13.64
N GLU A 347 -28.99 30.36 13.71
CA GLU A 347 -29.63 29.78 14.89
C GLU A 347 -29.16 28.32 14.98
N ILE A 348 -28.14 28.07 15.81
CA ILE A 348 -27.75 26.71 16.16
C ILE A 348 -28.88 26.16 17.03
N TYR A 349 -29.85 25.51 16.39
CA TYR A 349 -30.71 24.57 17.09
C TYR A 349 -29.78 23.52 17.71
N GLU A 350 -29.72 23.46 19.04
CA GLU A 350 -29.13 22.34 19.76
C GLU A 350 -29.92 21.08 19.44
N PHE A 351 -29.67 20.49 18.27
CA PHE A 351 -30.19 19.17 17.94
C PHE A 351 -29.57 18.18 18.93
N LYS A 352 -30.39 17.72 19.88
CA LYS A 352 -30.10 16.53 20.69
C LYS A 352 -29.74 15.37 19.76
N TYR A 353 -28.86 14.48 20.22
CA TYR A 353 -28.45 13.27 19.50
C TYR A 353 -29.67 12.56 18.90
N PRO A 354 -29.79 12.44 17.58
CA PRO A 354 -30.99 11.90 16.95
C PRO A 354 -31.14 10.38 17.14
N PHE A 355 -30.06 9.68 17.52
CA PHE A 355 -30.04 8.24 17.75
C PHE A 355 -29.35 7.87 19.06
N HIS A 356 -29.91 6.89 19.76
CA HIS A 356 -29.28 6.15 20.84
C HIS A 356 -28.95 4.73 20.39
N ILE A 357 -27.80 4.23 20.85
CA ILE A 357 -27.38 2.85 20.65
C ILE A 357 -27.80 2.10 21.91
N VAL A 358 -28.74 1.17 21.78
CA VAL A 358 -29.45 0.51 22.90
C VAL A 358 -29.08 -0.96 23.05
N ASN A 359 -27.95 -1.37 22.47
CA ASN A 359 -27.41 -2.71 22.57
C ASN A 359 -27.36 -3.21 24.03
N PRO A 360 -27.87 -4.42 24.31
CA PRO A 360 -27.91 -4.97 25.68
C PRO A 360 -26.53 -5.46 26.17
N SER A 361 -25.60 -5.73 25.25
CA SER A 361 -24.25 -6.23 25.53
C SER A 361 -23.23 -5.45 24.72
N GLN A 362 -22.06 -5.19 25.33
CA GLN A 362 -20.86 -4.67 24.66
C GLN A 362 -19.95 -5.79 24.14
N THR A 363 -20.27 -7.05 24.43
CA THR A 363 -19.50 -8.20 23.95
C THR A 363 -20.36 -9.03 23.01
N PHE A 364 -19.88 -9.20 21.79
CA PHE A 364 -20.42 -10.12 20.81
C PHE A 364 -19.63 -11.41 20.89
N ASP A 365 -20.10 -12.34 21.73
CA ASP A 365 -19.43 -13.62 21.98
C ASP A 365 -19.91 -14.68 21.01
N TYR A 366 -19.11 -14.94 19.99
CA TYR A 366 -19.42 -15.82 18.87
C TYR A 366 -20.81 -15.57 18.25
N VAL A 367 -21.16 -14.29 18.10
CA VAL A 367 -22.38 -13.85 17.39
C VAL A 367 -22.08 -12.66 16.48
N SER A 368 -22.77 -12.59 15.35
CA SER A 368 -22.61 -11.49 14.40
C SER A 368 -22.99 -10.16 15.08
N PRO A 369 -22.19 -9.09 14.96
CA PRO A 369 -22.55 -7.79 15.51
C PRO A 369 -23.83 -7.24 14.88
N VAL A 370 -24.80 -6.92 15.75
CA VAL A 370 -26.05 -6.23 15.40
C VAL A 370 -26.17 -5.02 16.31
N PHE A 371 -26.21 -3.81 15.74
CA PHE A 371 -26.34 -2.56 16.50
C PHE A 371 -27.81 -2.14 16.54
N GLU A 372 -28.37 -2.07 17.73
CA GLU A 372 -29.77 -1.70 17.95
C GLU A 372 -29.87 -0.19 18.16
N LEU A 373 -30.69 0.47 17.34
CA LEU A 373 -30.82 1.92 17.28
C LEU A 373 -32.22 2.36 17.70
N GLU A 374 -32.28 3.30 18.64
CA GLU A 374 -33.50 4.01 19.02
C GLU A 374 -33.46 5.45 18.48
N ALA A 375 -34.43 5.80 17.63
CA ALA A 375 -34.61 7.16 17.15
C ALA A 375 -35.31 8.01 18.22
N MET A 376 -34.75 9.19 18.50
CA MET A 376 -35.33 10.15 19.47
C MET A 376 -36.58 10.87 18.96
N TYR A 377 -36.80 10.82 17.64
CA TYR A 377 -37.92 11.46 16.97
C TYR A 377 -38.57 10.48 16.01
N GLN A 378 -39.88 10.59 15.85
CA GLN A 378 -40.59 9.88 14.79
C GLN A 378 -40.28 10.56 13.46
N PHE A 379 -39.61 9.83 12.56
CA PHE A 379 -39.38 10.30 11.20
C PHE A 379 -40.57 9.93 10.32
N THR A 380 -41.08 10.88 9.55
CA THR A 380 -42.12 10.61 8.54
C THR A 380 -41.62 9.76 7.39
N THR A 381 -40.31 9.85 7.09
CA THR A 381 -39.58 9.05 6.11
C THR A 381 -38.26 8.61 6.73
N PRO A 382 -37.83 7.35 6.60
CA PRO A 382 -36.55 6.89 7.15
C PRO A 382 -35.41 7.79 6.64
N PRO A 383 -34.66 8.46 7.53
CA PRO A 383 -33.56 9.31 7.11
C PRO A 383 -32.42 8.43 6.56
N ILE A 384 -31.62 8.99 5.66
CA ILE A 384 -30.32 8.40 5.33
C ILE A 384 -29.39 8.59 6.53
N ILE A 385 -28.83 7.49 7.02
CA ILE A 385 -27.88 7.47 8.10
C ILE A 385 -26.49 7.11 7.60
N GLN A 386 -25.50 7.59 8.33
CA GLN A 386 -24.11 7.23 8.19
C GLN A 386 -23.64 6.61 9.49
N TRP A 387 -23.01 5.45 9.41
CA TRP A 387 -22.44 4.75 10.57
C TRP A 387 -20.98 4.36 10.33
N GLN A 388 -20.23 4.23 11.42
CA GLN A 388 -18.80 3.94 11.40
C GLN A 388 -18.42 2.95 12.50
N ILE A 389 -17.52 2.04 12.19
CA ILE A 389 -16.78 1.20 13.14
C ILE A 389 -15.29 1.49 13.01
N SER A 390 -14.61 1.65 14.14
CA SER A 390 -13.15 1.84 14.22
C SER A 390 -12.58 1.06 15.39
N ASP A 391 -11.34 0.59 15.29
CA ASP A 391 -10.53 0.08 16.41
C ASP A 391 -9.91 1.22 17.25
N LYS A 392 -10.06 2.48 16.81
CA LYS A 392 -9.63 3.69 17.51
C LYS A 392 -10.84 4.51 17.96
N LYS A 393 -10.83 4.92 19.23
CA LYS A 393 -11.94 5.67 19.84
C LYS A 393 -12.22 7.02 19.18
N ASP A 394 -11.21 7.62 18.57
CA ASP A 394 -11.31 8.89 17.85
C ASP A 394 -11.70 8.73 16.37
N PHE A 395 -11.84 7.49 15.89
CA PHE A 395 -12.14 7.14 14.51
C PHE A 395 -11.09 7.67 13.51
N SER A 396 -9.84 7.77 13.94
CA SER A 396 -8.68 8.07 13.07
C SER A 396 -8.33 6.91 12.12
N HIS A 397 -8.76 5.69 12.44
CA HIS A 397 -8.56 4.50 11.62
C HIS A 397 -9.92 3.93 11.16
N LEU A 398 -10.31 4.19 9.91
CA LEU A 398 -11.59 3.76 9.33
C LEU A 398 -11.37 2.85 8.13
N ILE A 399 -11.80 1.60 8.26
CA ILE A 399 -11.85 0.66 7.14
C ILE A 399 -13.01 1.06 6.22
N PRO A 400 -12.81 1.15 4.88
CA PRO A 400 -13.87 1.56 3.95
C PRO A 400 -15.18 0.78 4.12
N ASN A 401 -15.08 -0.54 4.31
CA ASN A 401 -16.22 -1.43 4.58
C ASN A 401 -16.96 -1.13 5.89
N LEU A 402 -16.27 -0.53 6.85
CA LEU A 402 -16.80 -0.19 8.18
C LEU A 402 -17.23 1.27 8.27
N SER A 403 -17.41 1.97 7.15
CA SER A 403 -17.99 3.31 7.06
C SER A 403 -19.06 3.34 5.97
N GLN A 404 -20.31 3.12 6.35
CA GLN A 404 -21.41 2.96 5.41
C GLN A 404 -22.44 4.09 5.54
N THR A 405 -23.19 4.25 4.45
CA THR A 405 -24.35 5.12 4.36
C THR A 405 -25.52 4.28 3.86
N GLU A 406 -26.63 4.27 4.59
CA GLU A 406 -27.83 3.49 4.24
C GLU A 406 -29.09 4.16 4.80
N GLU A 407 -30.27 3.68 4.39
CA GLU A 407 -31.54 4.11 5.00
C GLU A 407 -31.63 3.63 6.46
N TYR A 408 -32.19 4.48 7.33
CA TYR A 408 -32.35 4.17 8.74
C TYR A 408 -33.13 2.87 8.97
N LYS A 409 -32.55 2.02 9.81
CA LYS A 409 -33.18 0.81 10.36
C LYS A 409 -32.97 0.82 11.88
N SER A 410 -33.89 0.21 12.62
CA SER A 410 -33.73 0.01 14.06
C SER A 410 -32.62 -1.00 14.40
N LYS A 411 -32.10 -1.73 13.40
CA LYS A 411 -30.98 -2.66 13.53
C LYS A 411 -30.03 -2.50 12.36
N ILE A 412 -28.75 -2.34 12.65
CA ILE A 412 -27.66 -2.40 11.66
C ILE A 412 -26.94 -3.73 11.87
N SER A 413 -26.93 -4.58 10.86
CA SER A 413 -26.22 -5.86 10.86
C SER A 413 -25.05 -5.79 9.88
N LEU A 414 -23.92 -6.37 10.25
CA LEU A 414 -22.76 -6.46 9.35
C LEU A 414 -22.89 -7.67 8.43
N SER A 415 -22.56 -7.49 7.15
CA SER A 415 -22.41 -8.62 6.23
C SER A 415 -21.29 -9.55 6.69
N VAL A 416 -21.32 -10.82 6.28
CA VAL A 416 -20.25 -11.77 6.62
C VAL A 416 -18.89 -11.26 6.11
N THR A 417 -18.88 -10.59 4.96
CA THR A 417 -17.67 -9.95 4.37
C THR A 417 -17.15 -8.81 5.23
N ASP A 418 -18.02 -7.93 5.73
CA ASP A 418 -17.61 -6.83 6.60
C ASP A 418 -17.07 -7.35 7.94
N GLN A 419 -17.61 -8.46 8.45
CA GLN A 419 -17.10 -9.13 9.65
C GLN A 419 -15.68 -9.67 9.49
N SER A 420 -15.19 -9.87 8.26
CA SER A 420 -13.78 -10.26 8.00
C SER A 420 -12.77 -9.14 8.35
N PHE A 421 -13.24 -7.91 8.54
CA PHE A 421 -12.42 -6.78 8.99
C PHE A 421 -12.34 -6.63 10.51
N LEU A 422 -13.05 -7.48 11.24
CA LEU A 422 -13.07 -7.49 12.70
C LEU A 422 -12.11 -8.59 13.19
N ASN A 423 -11.18 -8.25 14.07
CA ASN A 423 -10.18 -9.17 14.61
C ASN A 423 -10.68 -9.79 15.93
N PRO A 424 -10.35 -11.06 16.21
CA PRO A 424 -10.80 -11.74 17.42
C PRO A 424 -10.22 -11.10 18.69
N GLY A 425 -11.05 -10.89 19.70
CA GLY A 425 -10.67 -10.28 20.98
C GLY A 425 -10.35 -8.78 20.91
N GLN A 426 -10.48 -8.15 19.75
CA GLN A 426 -10.19 -6.73 19.55
C GLN A 426 -11.37 -5.87 20.02
N THR A 427 -11.06 -4.72 20.63
CA THR A 427 -12.05 -3.70 20.99
C THR A 427 -12.27 -2.72 19.84
N TYR A 428 -13.52 -2.41 19.57
CA TYR A 428 -14.01 -1.53 18.53
C TYR A 428 -14.97 -0.48 19.08
N TYR A 429 -15.21 0.55 18.28
CA TYR A 429 -16.03 1.70 18.59
C TYR A 429 -17.00 1.94 17.45
N PHE A 430 -18.29 2.03 17.76
CA PHE A 430 -19.37 2.29 16.82
C PHE A 430 -20.00 3.66 17.06
N ARG A 431 -20.34 4.37 15.98
CA ARG A 431 -21.12 5.61 16.02
C ARG A 431 -22.02 5.74 14.79
N VAL A 432 -23.14 6.44 14.94
CA VAL A 432 -24.12 6.65 13.88
C VAL A 432 -24.67 8.08 13.89
N ARG A 433 -25.07 8.61 12.73
CA ARG A 433 -25.77 9.89 12.59
C ARG A 433 -26.68 9.90 11.36
N PRO A 434 -27.71 10.74 11.32
CA PRO A 434 -28.29 11.20 10.07
C PRO A 434 -27.24 11.95 9.25
N LEU A 435 -27.37 11.92 7.92
CA LEU A 435 -26.53 12.72 7.05
C LEU A 435 -26.63 14.21 7.43
N GLY A 436 -25.48 14.87 7.64
CA GLY A 436 -25.43 16.28 8.06
C GLY A 436 -25.77 16.55 9.54
N ALA A 437 -25.86 15.54 10.40
CA ALA A 437 -26.13 15.73 11.83
C ALA A 437 -24.91 15.41 12.73
N ARG A 438 -25.07 15.58 14.06
CA ARG A 438 -24.07 15.17 15.06
C ARG A 438 -24.05 13.64 15.22
N TRP A 439 -22.85 13.08 15.40
CA TRP A 439 -22.64 11.68 15.78
C TRP A 439 -23.31 11.34 17.11
N SER A 440 -23.87 10.14 17.22
CA SER A 440 -24.29 9.55 18.49
C SER A 440 -23.14 9.50 19.51
N PRO A 441 -23.42 9.30 20.81
CA PRO A 441 -22.41 8.81 21.73
C PRO A 441 -21.71 7.56 21.17
N ILE A 442 -20.42 7.41 21.48
CA ILE A 442 -19.61 6.28 21.02
C ILE A 442 -20.02 5.04 21.80
N PHE A 443 -20.32 3.96 21.09
CA PHE A 443 -20.56 2.64 21.66
C PHE A 443 -19.29 1.79 21.53
N GLU A 444 -18.71 1.43 22.66
CA GLU A 444 -17.52 0.57 22.74
C GLU A 444 -17.96 -0.90 22.82
N PHE A 445 -17.32 -1.79 22.05
CA PHE A 445 -17.65 -3.20 22.01
C PHE A 445 -16.46 -4.10 21.70
N THR A 446 -16.55 -5.38 22.04
CA THR A 446 -15.54 -6.41 21.76
C THR A 446 -16.18 -7.57 20.99
N ILE A 447 -15.41 -8.18 20.09
CA ILE A 447 -15.86 -9.36 19.32
C ILE A 447 -15.01 -10.56 19.71
N ASN A 448 -15.66 -11.62 20.18
CA ASN A 448 -15.03 -12.93 20.27
C ASN A 448 -15.50 -13.75 19.06
N LYS A 449 -14.55 -14.17 18.24
CA LYS A 449 -14.77 -15.05 17.10
C LYS A 449 -13.49 -15.88 16.90
N PRO A 450 -13.49 -16.97 16.12
CA PRO A 450 -12.27 -17.76 15.95
C PRO A 450 -11.17 -16.98 15.22
N ALA A 451 -9.91 -17.27 15.57
CA ALA A 451 -8.75 -16.68 14.90
C ALA A 451 -8.48 -17.35 13.54
N SER A 452 -7.85 -16.62 12.62
CA SER A 452 -7.38 -17.20 11.36
C SER A 452 -6.25 -18.19 11.62
N VAL A 453 -5.98 -19.06 10.65
CA VAL A 453 -4.89 -20.03 10.68
C VAL A 453 -3.87 -19.75 9.60
N ASP A 454 -2.62 -20.14 9.86
CA ASP A 454 -1.52 -20.10 8.89
C ASP A 454 -1.30 -21.49 8.27
N PRO A 455 -1.89 -21.75 7.09
CA PRO A 455 -1.74 -23.02 6.41
C PRO A 455 -0.37 -23.17 5.76
N SER A 456 0.08 -24.41 5.70
CA SER A 456 1.29 -24.86 5.04
C SER A 456 0.95 -25.98 4.05
N PHE A 457 1.74 -26.08 3.00
CA PHE A 457 1.57 -27.06 1.93
C PHE A 457 2.73 -28.05 1.91
N LYS A 458 2.41 -29.33 1.74
CA LYS A 458 3.38 -30.43 1.66
C LYS A 458 3.00 -31.42 0.56
N ILE A 459 3.99 -31.95 -0.13
CA ILE A 459 3.83 -33.04 -1.12
C ILE A 459 3.94 -34.38 -0.37
N LEU A 460 2.95 -35.26 -0.53
CA LEU A 460 2.93 -36.61 0.06
C LEU A 460 3.40 -37.67 -0.94
N GLY A 461 3.09 -37.47 -2.23
CA GLY A 461 3.42 -38.38 -3.33
C GLY A 461 2.94 -37.81 -4.66
N GLU A 462 3.06 -38.60 -5.74
CA GLU A 462 2.59 -38.19 -7.06
C GLU A 462 1.07 -37.91 -7.04
N GLY A 463 0.68 -36.65 -7.33
CA GLY A 463 -0.71 -36.21 -7.33
C GLY A 463 -1.39 -36.18 -5.94
N GLN A 464 -0.63 -36.37 -4.85
CA GLN A 464 -1.15 -36.36 -3.49
C GLN A 464 -0.44 -35.31 -2.64
N TYR A 465 -1.22 -34.40 -2.08
CA TYR A 465 -0.72 -33.29 -1.29
C TYR A 465 -1.43 -33.19 0.04
N GLU A 466 -0.82 -32.46 0.96
CA GLU A 466 -1.38 -32.14 2.27
C GLU A 466 -1.35 -30.63 2.47
N ILE A 467 -2.48 -30.08 2.88
CA ILE A 467 -2.55 -28.77 3.50
C ILE A 467 -2.69 -29.00 5.00
N SER A 468 -1.82 -28.38 5.79
CA SER A 468 -1.86 -28.49 7.26
C SER A 468 -1.62 -27.14 7.93
N TRP A 469 -2.22 -26.92 9.09
CA TRP A 469 -2.10 -25.69 9.88
C TRP A 469 -1.94 -26.00 11.36
N THR A 470 -1.57 -24.99 12.15
CA THR A 470 -1.52 -25.12 13.60
C THR A 470 -2.94 -25.32 14.15
N ALA A 471 -3.12 -26.35 14.98
CA ALA A 471 -4.41 -26.60 15.62
C ALA A 471 -4.86 -25.39 16.45
N HIS A 472 -6.14 -25.07 16.37
CA HIS A 472 -6.72 -23.97 17.14
C HIS A 472 -6.73 -24.38 18.63
N PRO A 473 -6.47 -23.46 19.57
CA PRO A 473 -6.47 -23.79 21.01
C PRO A 473 -7.80 -24.35 21.52
N ASP A 474 -8.89 -24.01 20.84
CA ASP A 474 -10.22 -24.55 21.09
C ASP A 474 -10.49 -25.78 20.21
N SER A 475 -10.81 -26.90 20.85
CA SER A 475 -11.09 -28.18 20.20
C SER A 475 -12.46 -28.27 19.52
N ASP A 476 -13.37 -27.32 19.77
CA ASP A 476 -14.71 -27.35 19.17
C ASP A 476 -14.85 -26.54 17.88
N VAL A 477 -13.73 -26.05 17.33
CA VAL A 477 -13.77 -25.36 16.04
C VAL A 477 -13.99 -26.33 14.88
N THR A 478 -14.59 -25.83 13.80
CA THR A 478 -14.66 -26.52 12.52
C THR A 478 -13.86 -25.75 11.48
N TYR A 479 -12.99 -26.43 10.75
CA TYR A 479 -12.26 -25.86 9.62
C TYR A 479 -13.03 -26.07 8.33
N TYR A 480 -13.25 -24.97 7.61
CA TYR A 480 -13.82 -24.95 6.27
C TYR A 480 -12.70 -24.73 5.27
N VAL A 481 -12.47 -25.71 4.41
CA VAL A 481 -11.48 -25.60 3.33
C VAL A 481 -12.20 -25.31 2.02
N PHE A 482 -11.87 -24.18 1.43
CA PHE A 482 -12.37 -23.75 0.13
C PHE A 482 -11.30 -23.97 -0.92
N ALA A 483 -11.73 -24.37 -2.11
CA ALA A 483 -10.84 -24.61 -3.23
C ALA A 483 -11.40 -23.99 -4.53
N SER A 484 -10.51 -23.52 -5.40
CA SER A 484 -10.86 -22.95 -6.69
C SER A 484 -9.72 -23.03 -7.70
N ASN A 485 -10.08 -22.89 -8.98
CA ASN A 485 -9.16 -22.69 -10.10
C ASN A 485 -9.08 -21.21 -10.53
N HIS A 486 -9.87 -20.37 -9.89
CA HIS A 486 -9.89 -18.92 -10.06
C HIS A 486 -9.01 -18.28 -8.99
N PHE A 487 -8.01 -17.51 -9.40
CA PHE A 487 -7.07 -16.87 -8.48
C PHE A 487 -7.74 -15.85 -7.55
N ASP A 488 -8.73 -15.17 -8.08
CA ASP A 488 -9.57 -14.13 -7.47
C ASP A 488 -10.81 -14.71 -6.79
N PHE A 489 -10.77 -15.97 -6.32
CA PHE A 489 -11.91 -16.53 -5.61
C PHE A 489 -12.04 -15.99 -4.18
N ILE A 490 -13.28 -15.78 -3.76
CA ILE A 490 -13.67 -15.49 -2.39
C ILE A 490 -14.35 -16.74 -1.82
N PRO A 491 -14.09 -17.16 -0.56
CA PRO A 491 -14.85 -18.26 0.04
C PRO A 491 -16.36 -17.98 0.01
N SER A 492 -17.17 -18.96 -0.42
CA SER A 492 -18.58 -18.74 -0.79
C SER A 492 -19.47 -18.15 0.33
N MET A 493 -19.10 -18.39 1.58
CA MET A 493 -19.72 -17.77 2.76
C MET A 493 -19.61 -16.23 2.83
N TYR A 494 -18.68 -15.63 2.09
CA TYR A 494 -18.51 -14.18 1.97
C TYR A 494 -19.06 -13.65 0.64
N SER A 495 -19.72 -14.48 -0.17
CA SER A 495 -20.12 -14.13 -1.54
C SER A 495 -21.49 -14.67 -1.96
N GLU A 496 -22.38 -15.01 -1.04
CA GLU A 496 -23.69 -15.63 -1.34
C GLU A 496 -24.51 -14.86 -2.40
N GLU A 497 -24.35 -13.54 -2.52
CA GLU A 497 -25.06 -12.69 -3.52
C GLU A 497 -24.35 -12.55 -4.88
N ILE A 498 -23.04 -12.85 -4.99
CA ILE A 498 -22.24 -12.56 -6.20
C ILE A 498 -22.58 -13.49 -7.35
N HIS A 499 -22.89 -14.76 -7.03
CA HIS A 499 -22.88 -15.85 -7.98
C HIS A 499 -23.98 -15.74 -9.06
N CYS A 500 -25.13 -15.15 -8.74
CA CYS A 500 -26.22 -15.03 -9.71
C CYS A 500 -26.04 -13.84 -10.68
N LEU A 501 -25.39 -12.76 -10.26
CA LEU A 501 -25.41 -11.49 -10.99
C LEU A 501 -24.40 -11.41 -12.14
N PHE A 502 -23.25 -12.08 -12.03
CA PHE A 502 -22.21 -12.04 -13.07
C PHE A 502 -22.53 -12.93 -14.26
N GLU A 503 -23.08 -14.12 -14.05
CA GLU A 503 -23.42 -15.05 -15.14
C GLU A 503 -24.45 -14.44 -16.09
N GLU A 504 -25.44 -13.72 -15.55
CA GLU A 504 -26.49 -13.06 -16.35
C GLU A 504 -25.96 -11.90 -17.19
N ARG A 505 -24.97 -11.14 -16.70
CA ARG A 505 -24.47 -9.93 -17.38
C ARG A 505 -23.29 -10.17 -18.31
N SER A 506 -22.40 -11.10 -17.96
CA SER A 506 -21.15 -11.32 -18.69
C SER A 506 -21.18 -12.55 -19.59
N GLY A 507 -22.12 -13.49 -19.38
CA GLY A 507 -22.12 -14.78 -20.06
C GLY A 507 -20.93 -15.68 -19.68
N VAL A 508 -20.12 -15.26 -18.71
CA VAL A 508 -18.98 -16.04 -18.19
C VAL A 508 -19.44 -16.77 -16.94
N PRO A 509 -19.46 -18.13 -16.93
CA PRO A 509 -19.85 -18.89 -15.74
C PRO A 509 -18.87 -18.59 -14.60
N PHE A 510 -19.38 -18.09 -13.50
CA PHE A 510 -18.57 -17.79 -12.33
C PHE A 510 -18.57 -19.05 -11.46
N CYS A 511 -17.47 -19.84 -11.46
CA CYS A 511 -17.50 -21.08 -10.68
C CYS A 511 -17.70 -20.76 -9.20
N ILE A 512 -18.72 -21.38 -8.63
CA ILE A 512 -19.01 -21.38 -7.21
C ILE A 512 -17.77 -21.95 -6.52
N PRO A 513 -17.10 -21.20 -5.62
CA PRO A 513 -16.03 -21.75 -4.81
C PRO A 513 -16.61 -22.87 -3.96
N ILE A 514 -16.12 -24.09 -4.20
CA ILE A 514 -16.65 -25.28 -3.55
C ILE A 514 -16.03 -25.35 -2.16
N VAL A 515 -16.89 -25.43 -1.14
CA VAL A 515 -16.47 -25.95 0.16
C VAL A 515 -16.02 -27.38 -0.08
N LEU A 516 -14.71 -27.57 -0.22
CA LEU A 516 -14.13 -28.87 -0.52
C LEU A 516 -14.36 -29.83 0.66
N GLN A 517 -14.12 -29.33 1.88
CA GLN A 517 -14.22 -30.14 3.08
C GLN A 517 -14.52 -29.27 4.31
N LYS A 518 -15.34 -29.82 5.21
CA LYS A 518 -15.45 -29.38 6.61
C LYS A 518 -14.79 -30.43 7.49
N THR A 519 -13.89 -30.04 8.38
CA THR A 519 -13.12 -30.97 9.22
C THR A 519 -12.82 -30.40 10.61
N LYS A 520 -12.65 -31.27 11.61
CA LYS A 520 -12.07 -30.90 12.92
C LYS A 520 -10.55 -31.12 12.98
N GLU A 521 -10.02 -31.84 12.00
CA GLU A 521 -8.58 -32.08 11.89
C GLU A 521 -7.87 -30.82 11.38
N ASN A 522 -6.62 -30.62 11.80
CA ASN A 522 -5.79 -29.49 11.40
C ASN A 522 -4.98 -29.75 10.11
N SER A 523 -5.35 -30.78 9.35
CA SER A 523 -4.84 -31.03 8.01
C SER A 523 -5.89 -31.71 7.13
N ILE A 524 -5.71 -31.57 5.82
CA ILE A 524 -6.45 -32.32 4.80
C ILE A 524 -5.50 -32.82 3.73
N GLN A 525 -5.81 -33.99 3.18
CA GLN A 525 -5.19 -34.44 1.95
C GLN A 525 -6.00 -33.92 0.76
N ILE A 526 -5.30 -33.42 -0.25
CA ILE A 526 -5.91 -32.89 -1.47
C ILE A 526 -5.28 -33.56 -2.69
N GLY A 527 -6.09 -33.63 -3.75
CA GLY A 527 -5.66 -34.10 -5.06
C GLY A 527 -5.20 -32.97 -5.97
N THR A 528 -5.47 -33.16 -7.25
CA THR A 528 -5.01 -32.32 -8.36
C THR A 528 -6.13 -31.47 -8.97
N ASP A 529 -7.26 -31.34 -8.28
CA ASP A 529 -8.49 -30.80 -8.87
C ASP A 529 -8.54 -29.26 -8.82
N TYR A 530 -7.88 -28.68 -7.82
CA TYR A 530 -7.89 -27.24 -7.57
C TYR A 530 -6.49 -26.67 -7.37
N ALA A 531 -6.29 -25.45 -7.88
CA ALA A 531 -5.01 -24.75 -7.85
C ALA A 531 -4.86 -23.82 -6.63
N PHE A 532 -5.97 -23.37 -6.05
CA PHE A 532 -6.01 -22.36 -4.99
C PHE A 532 -6.87 -22.83 -3.83
N TYR A 533 -6.40 -22.60 -2.61
CA TYR A 533 -7.13 -22.99 -1.39
C TYR A 533 -7.10 -21.89 -0.34
N ARG A 534 -8.12 -21.89 0.53
CA ARG A 534 -8.16 -21.11 1.77
C ARG A 534 -8.81 -21.90 2.88
N VAL A 535 -8.41 -21.62 4.10
CA VAL A 535 -9.00 -22.19 5.31
C VAL A 535 -9.71 -21.08 6.07
N VAL A 536 -10.94 -21.34 6.49
CA VAL A 536 -11.72 -20.47 7.39
C VAL A 536 -12.08 -21.29 8.62
N VAL A 537 -11.86 -20.74 9.80
CA VAL A 537 -12.24 -21.37 11.07
C VAL A 537 -13.65 -20.92 11.42
N GLU A 538 -14.50 -21.85 11.80
CA GLU A 538 -15.85 -21.61 12.28
C GLU A 538 -15.99 -22.07 13.73
N LYS A 539 -16.72 -21.29 14.52
CA LYS A 539 -17.18 -21.67 15.85
C LYS A 539 -18.48 -20.94 16.16
N ASP A 540 -19.48 -21.70 16.59
CA ASP A 540 -20.81 -21.21 16.98
C ASP A 540 -21.47 -20.30 15.93
N GLY A 541 -21.26 -20.58 14.64
CA GLY A 541 -21.78 -19.80 13.51
C GLY A 541 -21.02 -18.50 13.23
N GLN A 542 -19.88 -18.26 13.87
CA GLN A 542 -18.96 -17.18 13.55
C GLN A 542 -17.71 -17.68 12.83
N TYR A 543 -17.16 -16.80 11.99
CA TYR A 543 -16.10 -17.15 11.07
C TYR A 543 -14.86 -16.28 11.26
N SER A 544 -13.69 -16.91 11.19
CA SER A 544 -12.41 -16.21 11.20
C SER A 544 -12.23 -15.41 9.92
N THR A 545 -11.34 -14.42 9.92
CA THR A 545 -10.80 -13.92 8.65
C THR A 545 -10.22 -15.11 7.86
N PRO A 546 -10.38 -15.17 6.53
CA PRO A 546 -9.77 -16.24 5.74
C PRO A 546 -8.26 -16.32 5.93
N SER A 547 -7.69 -17.50 5.78
CA SER A 547 -6.23 -17.65 5.67
C SER A 547 -5.69 -16.92 4.45
N SER A 548 -4.38 -16.64 4.46
CA SER A 548 -3.64 -16.30 3.24
C SER A 548 -3.89 -17.34 2.13
N LEU A 549 -3.81 -16.90 0.88
CA LEU A 549 -4.03 -17.76 -0.27
C LEU A 549 -2.99 -18.89 -0.34
N ILE A 550 -3.46 -20.13 -0.37
CA ILE A 550 -2.61 -21.31 -0.55
C ILE A 550 -2.57 -21.65 -2.03
N ARG A 551 -1.37 -21.81 -2.57
CA ARG A 551 -1.14 -22.16 -3.97
C ARG A 551 -0.67 -23.60 -4.07
N VAL A 552 -1.41 -24.41 -4.80
CA VAL A 552 -1.11 -25.83 -5.01
C VAL A 552 -0.77 -26.02 -6.48
N TYR A 553 0.49 -25.81 -6.80
CA TYR A 553 1.07 -26.10 -8.11
C TYR A 553 2.27 -27.00 -7.87
N ASP A 554 2.19 -28.20 -8.39
CA ASP A 554 3.31 -29.11 -8.36
C ASP A 554 3.55 -29.57 -9.79
N TYR A 555 4.70 -30.21 -9.97
CA TYR A 555 5.21 -30.75 -11.20
C TYR A 555 4.12 -31.36 -12.09
N GLY A 556 3.33 -32.28 -11.52
CA GLY A 556 2.31 -33.03 -12.27
C GLY A 556 0.97 -32.31 -12.45
N LEU A 557 0.83 -31.08 -11.95
CA LEU A 557 -0.45 -30.40 -11.84
C LEU A 557 -0.70 -29.45 -13.00
N SER A 558 -1.18 -29.99 -14.11
CA SER A 558 -1.83 -29.17 -15.16
C SER A 558 -3.27 -28.89 -14.74
N ILE A 559 -3.42 -27.93 -13.83
CA ILE A 559 -4.72 -27.46 -13.39
C ILE A 559 -5.01 -26.18 -14.17
N PRO A 560 -6.14 -26.10 -14.90
CA PRO A 560 -6.60 -24.85 -15.50
C PRO A 560 -6.65 -23.77 -14.43
N ARG A 561 -6.07 -22.62 -14.71
CA ARG A 561 -6.06 -21.47 -13.80
C ARG A 561 -6.46 -20.26 -14.60
N ASP A 562 -7.27 -19.42 -14.01
CA ASP A 562 -7.61 -18.14 -14.60
C ASP A 562 -7.71 -17.07 -13.52
N VAL A 563 -7.79 -15.83 -13.97
CA VAL A 563 -8.06 -14.67 -13.15
C VAL A 563 -8.94 -13.71 -13.94
N LEU A 564 -9.83 -13.02 -13.24
CA LEU A 564 -10.60 -11.94 -13.84
C LEU A 564 -9.68 -10.77 -14.21
N GLN A 565 -9.68 -10.37 -15.48
CA GLN A 565 -8.87 -9.27 -16.00
C GLN A 565 -9.71 -8.41 -16.95
N THR A 566 -9.44 -7.11 -16.95
CA THR A 566 -9.86 -6.25 -18.06
C THR A 566 -9.01 -6.61 -19.27
N VAL A 567 -9.63 -6.75 -20.42
CA VAL A 567 -8.96 -6.94 -21.71
C VAL A 567 -9.40 -5.85 -22.66
N THR A 568 -8.58 -5.61 -23.67
CA THR A 568 -8.88 -4.65 -24.73
C THR A 568 -9.15 -5.45 -25.99
N ASP A 569 -10.34 -5.32 -26.58
CA ASP A 569 -10.67 -5.97 -27.85
C ASP A 569 -9.92 -5.31 -29.03
N ALA A 570 -10.13 -5.84 -30.25
CA ALA A 570 -9.47 -5.32 -31.46
C ALA A 570 -9.92 -3.89 -31.81
N GLU A 571 -11.12 -3.49 -31.36
CA GLU A 571 -11.71 -2.18 -31.54
C GLU A 571 -11.26 -1.16 -30.48
N GLY A 572 -10.50 -1.60 -29.46
CA GLY A 572 -10.02 -0.76 -28.37
C GLY A 572 -11.01 -0.60 -27.21
N ASN A 573 -12.12 -1.35 -27.19
CA ASN A 573 -13.04 -1.35 -26.06
C ASN A 573 -12.48 -2.21 -24.93
N HIS A 574 -12.74 -1.78 -23.70
CA HIS A 574 -12.38 -2.52 -22.51
C HIS A 574 -13.56 -3.33 -21.99
N HIS A 575 -13.40 -4.63 -21.86
CA HIS A 575 -14.36 -5.51 -21.19
C HIS A 575 -13.64 -6.41 -20.18
N VAL A 576 -14.39 -7.07 -19.30
CA VAL A 576 -13.85 -7.96 -18.28
C VAL A 576 -14.10 -9.39 -18.69
N GLU A 577 -13.05 -10.21 -18.67
CA GLU A 577 -13.12 -11.64 -18.96
C GLU A 577 -12.18 -12.45 -18.07
N ARG A 578 -12.39 -13.77 -18.04
CA ARG A 578 -11.51 -14.74 -17.39
C ARG A 578 -10.30 -14.98 -18.29
N VAL A 579 -9.15 -14.45 -17.89
CA VAL A 579 -7.90 -14.67 -18.61
C VAL A 579 -7.19 -15.86 -17.97
N ALA A 580 -6.93 -16.88 -18.78
CA ALA A 580 -6.12 -18.01 -18.33
C ALA A 580 -4.77 -17.49 -17.84
N PHE A 581 -4.27 -18.06 -16.74
CA PHE A 581 -2.89 -17.82 -16.36
C PHE A 581 -2.03 -18.14 -17.57
N PRO A 582 -1.07 -17.27 -17.93
CA PRO A 582 -0.15 -17.60 -18.98
C PRO A 582 0.40 -19.00 -18.66
N PRO A 583 0.41 -19.93 -19.63
CA PRO A 583 1.07 -21.19 -19.40
C PRO A 583 2.44 -20.83 -18.87
N ALA A 584 2.86 -21.48 -17.79
CA ALA A 584 4.16 -21.16 -17.20
C ALA A 584 5.29 -21.27 -18.25
N TYR A 585 4.99 -21.94 -19.38
CA TYR A 585 5.81 -22.16 -20.56
C TYR A 585 5.03 -21.87 -21.86
N PRO A 586 5.13 -20.66 -22.45
CA PRO A 586 4.49 -20.34 -23.74
C PRO A 586 4.86 -21.30 -24.88
N HIS A 587 6.04 -21.91 -24.82
CA HIS A 587 6.52 -22.88 -25.81
C HIS A 587 5.95 -24.30 -25.64
N LEU A 588 5.36 -24.63 -24.47
CA LEU A 588 4.65 -25.90 -24.31
C LEU A 588 3.25 -25.86 -24.95
N GLU A 589 2.69 -24.67 -25.20
CA GLU A 589 1.40 -24.51 -25.87
C GLU A 589 1.47 -24.99 -27.34
N GLU A 590 2.60 -24.77 -28.02
CA GLU A 590 2.90 -25.36 -29.35
C GLU A 590 3.06 -26.88 -29.30
N LEU A 591 3.62 -27.44 -28.21
CA LEU A 591 3.79 -28.89 -28.04
C LEU A 591 2.48 -29.61 -27.66
N MET A 592 1.64 -28.95 -26.84
CA MET A 592 0.34 -29.49 -26.42
C MET A 592 -0.70 -29.43 -27.54
N SER A 593 -0.66 -28.42 -28.40
CA SER A 593 -1.50 -28.35 -29.60
C SER A 593 -1.07 -29.35 -30.70
N ALA A 594 0.19 -29.81 -30.68
CA ALA A 594 0.74 -30.72 -31.68
C ALA A 594 0.68 -32.22 -31.35
N SER A 595 0.35 -32.64 -30.12
CA SER A 595 0.42 -34.05 -29.71
C SER A 595 -0.82 -34.55 -28.96
N SER A 596 -1.65 -35.33 -29.64
CA SER A 596 -2.70 -36.17 -29.04
C SER A 596 -2.16 -37.49 -28.45
N ALA A 597 -0.84 -37.68 -28.40
CA ALA A 597 -0.21 -38.85 -27.80
C ALA A 597 0.17 -38.55 -26.35
N LYS A 598 -0.14 -39.49 -25.45
CA LYS A 598 0.24 -39.48 -24.02
C LYS A 598 1.73 -39.11 -23.86
N LEU A 599 2.01 -37.84 -23.60
CA LEU A 599 3.33 -37.40 -23.20
C LEU A 599 3.62 -38.01 -21.83
N HIS A 600 4.66 -38.82 -21.74
CA HIS A 600 5.32 -39.07 -20.47
C HIS A 600 5.86 -37.73 -19.99
N PHE A 601 5.25 -37.18 -18.95
CA PHE A 601 5.62 -35.92 -18.30
C PHE A 601 7.05 -36.03 -17.73
N HIS A 602 8.03 -35.70 -18.57
CA HIS A 602 9.31 -35.09 -18.20
C HIS A 602 9.18 -33.59 -18.53
N SER A 603 9.90 -32.60 -17.98
CA SER A 603 10.12 -32.15 -16.62
C SER A 603 10.39 -30.64 -16.59
N ASP A 604 9.69 -29.89 -17.44
CA ASP A 604 10.19 -28.58 -17.84
C ASP A 604 9.38 -27.42 -17.22
N TYR A 605 9.46 -27.24 -15.87
CA TYR A 605 8.94 -26.03 -15.15
C TYR A 605 9.69 -24.75 -15.46
N TYR A 606 10.69 -24.84 -16.29
CA TYR A 606 11.39 -23.67 -16.75
C TYR A 606 11.58 -23.90 -18.21
N ALA A 607 11.36 -22.84 -19.00
CA ALA A 607 11.74 -22.87 -20.39
C ALA A 607 13.21 -23.26 -20.45
N TYR A 608 13.50 -24.34 -21.19
CA TYR A 608 14.87 -24.78 -21.39
C TYR A 608 15.68 -23.58 -21.85
N ASN A 609 16.67 -23.20 -21.06
CA ASN A 609 17.53 -22.07 -21.39
C ASN A 609 18.53 -22.55 -22.45
N PRO A 610 18.45 -22.09 -23.72
CA PRO A 610 19.28 -22.62 -24.81
C PRO A 610 20.78 -22.34 -24.64
N HIS A 611 21.15 -21.56 -23.62
CA HIS A 611 22.53 -21.26 -23.26
C HIS A 611 23.08 -22.17 -22.15
N VAL A 612 22.32 -23.18 -21.73
CA VAL A 612 22.75 -24.23 -20.79
C VAL A 612 22.82 -25.54 -21.57
N ASP A 613 23.85 -26.35 -21.35
CA ASP A 613 23.90 -27.70 -21.92
C ASP A 613 22.72 -28.55 -21.42
N ALA A 614 22.07 -29.31 -22.30
CA ALA A 614 20.89 -30.12 -21.97
C ALA A 614 21.14 -31.11 -20.81
N ASN A 615 22.34 -31.70 -20.72
CA ASN A 615 22.66 -32.59 -19.60
C ASN A 615 22.80 -31.81 -18.30
N VAL A 616 23.39 -30.62 -18.34
CA VAL A 616 23.47 -29.74 -17.16
C VAL A 616 22.06 -29.33 -16.72
N TRP A 617 21.20 -28.94 -17.65
CA TRP A 617 19.81 -28.59 -17.36
C TRP A 617 19.05 -29.74 -16.69
N ASN A 618 19.05 -30.92 -17.31
CA ASN A 618 18.35 -32.10 -16.79
C ASN A 618 18.85 -32.54 -15.41
N ASN A 619 20.15 -32.37 -15.13
CA ASN A 619 20.70 -32.65 -13.80
C ASN A 619 20.28 -31.63 -12.73
N MET A 620 19.87 -30.43 -13.13
CA MET A 620 19.49 -29.34 -12.23
C MET A 620 17.98 -29.30 -11.95
N VAL A 621 17.16 -29.76 -12.91
CA VAL A 621 15.70 -29.79 -12.84
C VAL A 621 15.13 -30.31 -11.51
N PRO A 622 15.61 -31.43 -10.94
CA PRO A 622 15.08 -31.96 -9.67
C PRO A 622 15.23 -31.01 -8.48
N TYR A 623 16.10 -30.01 -8.59
CA TYR A 623 16.44 -29.05 -7.55
C TYR A 623 15.86 -27.66 -7.83
N PHE A 624 15.13 -27.50 -8.92
CA PHE A 624 14.54 -26.23 -9.27
C PHE A 624 13.51 -25.79 -8.22
N LEU A 625 13.39 -24.47 -8.05
CA LEU A 625 12.38 -23.87 -7.20
C LEU A 625 10.99 -24.24 -7.75
N PRO A 626 10.13 -24.90 -6.95
CA PRO A 626 8.81 -25.33 -7.39
C PRO A 626 7.94 -24.17 -7.87
N GLU A 627 7.04 -24.45 -8.82
CA GLU A 627 6.18 -23.42 -9.41
C GLU A 627 5.23 -22.78 -8.38
N ASN A 628 4.75 -23.55 -7.39
CA ASN A 628 3.93 -23.00 -6.29
C ASN A 628 4.70 -22.39 -5.15
N HIS A 629 6.02 -22.32 -5.25
CA HIS A 629 6.77 -21.71 -4.17
C HIS A 629 6.30 -20.25 -4.05
N PRO A 630 5.93 -19.77 -2.84
CA PRO A 630 5.35 -18.42 -2.67
C PRO A 630 6.27 -17.29 -3.15
N VAL A 631 7.58 -17.58 -3.22
CA VAL A 631 8.60 -16.66 -3.73
C VAL A 631 8.71 -16.62 -5.26
N LYS A 632 8.24 -17.66 -5.97
CA LYS A 632 8.44 -17.83 -7.42
C LYS A 632 7.89 -16.66 -8.24
N PRO A 633 6.63 -16.20 -8.05
CA PRO A 633 6.12 -15.03 -8.77
C PRO A 633 6.97 -13.77 -8.56
N LYS A 634 7.50 -13.57 -7.34
CA LYS A 634 8.37 -12.43 -7.02
C LYS A 634 9.70 -12.53 -7.76
N LEU A 635 10.27 -13.73 -7.87
CA LEU A 635 11.51 -13.96 -8.61
C LEU A 635 11.33 -13.81 -10.11
N ASP A 636 10.22 -14.30 -10.67
CA ASP A 636 9.91 -14.12 -12.08
C ASP A 636 9.82 -12.63 -12.42
N ARG A 637 9.09 -11.84 -11.62
CA ARG A 637 9.06 -10.37 -11.75
C ARG A 637 10.45 -9.75 -11.62
N LEU A 638 11.24 -10.19 -10.64
CA LEU A 638 12.58 -9.66 -10.38
C LEU A 638 13.56 -9.93 -11.54
N PHE A 639 13.56 -11.14 -12.09
CA PHE A 639 14.53 -11.60 -13.09
C PHE A 639 14.06 -11.46 -14.54
N ARG A 640 12.89 -10.86 -14.79
CA ARG A 640 12.52 -10.32 -16.11
C ARG A 640 13.53 -9.29 -16.63
N LYS A 641 14.30 -8.67 -15.73
CA LYS A 641 15.48 -7.86 -16.07
C LYS A 641 16.75 -8.65 -15.76
N ARG A 642 17.87 -8.32 -16.41
CA ARG A 642 19.17 -8.97 -16.15
C ARG A 642 19.82 -8.47 -14.86
N VAL A 643 19.19 -8.75 -13.73
CA VAL A 643 19.59 -8.26 -12.41
C VAL A 643 21.00 -8.73 -12.03
N THR A 644 21.41 -9.91 -12.46
CA THR A 644 22.74 -10.50 -12.19
C THR A 644 23.89 -9.89 -12.99
N GLN A 645 23.63 -8.90 -13.85
CA GLN A 645 24.66 -8.31 -14.72
C GLN A 645 25.89 -7.86 -13.90
N ASN A 646 25.66 -7.02 -12.88
CA ASN A 646 26.72 -6.52 -12.02
C ASN A 646 26.20 -6.05 -10.66
N LYS A 647 27.11 -5.50 -9.85
CA LYS A 647 26.82 -4.99 -8.50
C LYS A 647 25.77 -3.88 -8.52
N GLN A 648 25.82 -2.97 -9.51
CA GLN A 648 24.90 -1.84 -9.59
C GLN A 648 23.48 -2.31 -9.90
N THR A 649 23.31 -3.23 -10.84
CA THR A 649 21.98 -3.79 -11.17
C THR A 649 21.37 -4.55 -10.01
N LEU A 650 22.18 -5.28 -9.24
CA LEU A 650 21.71 -5.94 -8.01
C LEU A 650 21.24 -4.95 -6.94
N LYS A 651 22.02 -3.89 -6.70
CA LYS A 651 21.62 -2.84 -5.75
C LYS A 651 20.31 -2.18 -6.18
N LYS A 652 20.17 -1.82 -7.47
CA LYS A 652 18.93 -1.24 -8.02
C LYS A 652 17.74 -2.19 -7.90
N ALA A 653 17.98 -3.49 -7.91
CA ALA A 653 16.97 -4.53 -7.72
C ALA A 653 16.66 -4.86 -6.24
N GLY A 654 17.22 -4.10 -5.28
CA GLY A 654 16.90 -4.23 -3.85
C GLY A 654 17.76 -5.24 -3.07
N PHE A 655 18.85 -5.76 -3.65
CA PHE A 655 19.75 -6.68 -2.96
C PHE A 655 20.70 -5.97 -1.98
N THR A 656 20.82 -6.48 -0.75
CA THR A 656 21.70 -5.95 0.30
C THR A 656 23.07 -6.63 0.27
N GLU A 657 24.15 -5.87 0.39
CA GLU A 657 25.52 -6.41 0.34
C GLU A 657 25.86 -7.25 -0.92
N PRO A 658 25.66 -6.74 -2.15
CA PRO A 658 25.94 -7.49 -3.38
C PRO A 658 27.44 -7.55 -3.70
N GLU A 659 28.28 -7.81 -2.69
CA GLU A 659 29.72 -7.96 -2.83
C GLU A 659 30.10 -9.44 -2.90
N PRO A 660 30.90 -9.85 -3.89
CA PRO A 660 31.51 -11.16 -3.92
C PRO A 660 32.33 -11.41 -2.64
N LYS A 661 32.11 -12.56 -2.00
CA LYS A 661 32.98 -12.98 -0.90
C LYS A 661 34.39 -13.24 -1.43
N ARG A 662 35.41 -12.85 -0.64
CA ARG A 662 36.83 -12.87 -1.05
C ARG A 662 37.31 -14.21 -1.62
N PHE A 663 36.87 -15.33 -1.03
CA PHE A 663 37.38 -16.66 -1.37
C PHE A 663 36.47 -17.42 -2.34
N SER A 664 35.18 -17.54 -2.03
CA SER A 664 34.23 -18.28 -2.88
C SER A 664 33.81 -17.50 -4.13
N LYS A 665 34.03 -16.18 -4.15
CA LYS A 665 33.46 -15.24 -5.13
C LYS A 665 31.92 -15.21 -5.17
N THR A 666 31.24 -16.04 -4.38
CA THR A 666 29.79 -16.07 -4.27
C THR A 666 29.31 -14.78 -3.63
N ILE A 667 28.23 -14.23 -4.16
CA ILE A 667 27.48 -13.15 -3.53
C ILE A 667 26.40 -13.81 -2.69
N VAL A 668 26.35 -13.48 -1.40
CA VAL A 668 25.32 -13.95 -0.47
C VAL A 668 24.57 -12.71 -0.04
N SER A 669 23.31 -12.60 -0.42
CA SER A 669 22.55 -11.35 -0.31
C SER A 669 21.09 -11.62 0.06
N LYS A 670 20.47 -10.67 0.78
CA LYS A 670 19.03 -10.64 1.00
C LYS A 670 18.41 -9.64 0.03
N ASN A 671 17.15 -9.83 -0.33
CA ASN A 671 16.41 -8.84 -1.11
C ASN A 671 15.36 -8.17 -0.23
N LYS A 672 15.34 -6.83 -0.18
CA LYS A 672 14.40 -6.07 0.67
C LYS A 672 12.93 -6.35 0.34
N LYS A 673 12.62 -6.65 -0.93
CA LYS A 673 11.25 -6.92 -1.43
C LYS A 673 10.84 -8.38 -1.26
N ILE A 674 11.79 -9.25 -0.90
CA ILE A 674 11.59 -10.70 -0.78
C ILE A 674 12.12 -11.18 0.58
N PRO A 675 11.49 -10.75 1.69
CA PRO A 675 11.93 -11.10 3.04
C PRO A 675 11.77 -12.60 3.33
N GLY A 676 12.55 -13.11 4.28
CA GLY A 676 12.53 -14.53 4.66
C GLY A 676 13.38 -15.42 3.76
N TYR A 677 14.13 -14.84 2.81
CA TYR A 677 14.98 -15.57 1.88
C TYR A 677 16.39 -14.97 1.78
N ILE A 678 17.36 -15.85 1.58
CA ILE A 678 18.74 -15.53 1.23
C ILE A 678 19.00 -16.04 -0.19
N PHE A 679 19.78 -15.27 -0.94
CA PHE A 679 20.13 -15.57 -2.32
C PHE A 679 21.64 -15.75 -2.44
N LYS A 680 22.06 -16.81 -3.13
CA LYS A 680 23.47 -17.07 -3.45
C LYS A 680 23.65 -17.19 -4.95
N PHE A 681 24.44 -16.29 -5.52
CA PHE A 681 24.65 -16.22 -6.97
C PHE A 681 26.00 -15.58 -7.32
N PHE A 682 26.24 -15.40 -8.61
CA PHE A 682 27.44 -14.81 -9.19
C PHE A 682 27.03 -13.70 -10.18
N HIS A 683 27.85 -12.66 -10.35
CA HIS A 683 27.64 -11.68 -11.41
C HIS A 683 27.99 -12.28 -12.77
N ASP A 684 27.36 -11.76 -13.82
CA ASP A 684 27.77 -12.04 -15.20
C ASP A 684 29.20 -11.54 -15.49
N GLU A 685 29.66 -10.49 -14.82
CA GLU A 685 31.04 -9.99 -14.96
C GLU A 685 32.11 -10.93 -14.33
N GLN A 686 31.71 -11.93 -13.53
CA GLN A 686 32.65 -12.84 -12.89
C GLN A 686 33.10 -13.96 -13.85
N LYS A 687 34.36 -13.89 -14.27
CA LYS A 687 35.02 -14.86 -15.14
C LYS A 687 35.28 -16.20 -14.43
N ASP A 688 35.29 -17.27 -15.22
CA ASP A 688 35.74 -18.61 -14.81
C ASP A 688 34.94 -19.24 -13.65
N ILE A 689 33.65 -18.92 -13.56
CA ILE A 689 32.74 -19.51 -12.57
C ILE A 689 31.73 -20.42 -13.28
N GLN A 690 31.74 -21.70 -12.90
CA GLN A 690 30.72 -22.69 -13.24
C GLN A 690 29.58 -22.63 -12.23
N ASP A 691 28.62 -21.72 -12.44
CA ASP A 691 27.51 -21.49 -11.51
C ASP A 691 26.63 -22.73 -11.34
N ALA A 692 26.29 -23.46 -12.41
CA ALA A 692 25.49 -24.67 -12.33
C ALA A 692 26.06 -25.69 -11.32
N ARG A 693 27.36 -25.98 -11.44
CA ARG A 693 28.07 -26.91 -10.53
C ARG A 693 28.06 -26.41 -9.09
N ASN A 694 28.25 -25.12 -8.88
CA ASN A 694 28.32 -24.50 -7.56
C ASN A 694 26.94 -24.41 -6.89
N CYS A 695 25.88 -24.16 -7.67
CA CYS A 695 24.50 -24.15 -7.21
C CYS A 695 24.05 -25.58 -6.84
N LEU A 696 24.30 -26.55 -7.73
CA LEU A 696 23.97 -27.96 -7.50
C LEU A 696 24.59 -28.47 -6.19
N ARG A 697 25.90 -28.23 -6.00
CA ARG A 697 26.62 -28.67 -4.80
C ARG A 697 26.03 -28.13 -3.51
N ARG A 698 25.56 -26.88 -3.51
CA ARG A 698 24.93 -26.27 -2.34
C ARG A 698 23.62 -26.97 -1.99
N VAL A 699 22.77 -27.19 -2.98
CA VAL A 699 21.47 -27.83 -2.77
C VAL A 699 21.62 -29.29 -2.38
N THR A 700 22.43 -30.07 -3.10
CA THR A 700 22.66 -31.48 -2.75
C THR A 700 23.32 -31.64 -1.39
N GLY A 701 24.27 -30.76 -1.03
CA GLY A 701 24.87 -30.78 0.30
C GLY A 701 23.87 -30.48 1.41
N ALA A 702 22.91 -29.57 1.19
CA ALA A 702 21.86 -29.30 2.16
C ALA A 702 20.89 -30.47 2.31
N ILE A 703 20.56 -31.15 1.22
CA ILE A 703 19.74 -32.38 1.22
C ILE A 703 20.45 -33.48 2.01
N SER A 704 21.73 -33.73 1.74
CA SER A 704 22.52 -34.73 2.48
C SER A 704 22.57 -34.45 3.98
N VAL A 705 22.73 -33.19 4.38
CA VAL A 705 22.65 -32.80 5.79
C VAL A 705 21.26 -33.11 6.35
N GLN A 706 20.18 -32.65 5.69
CA GLN A 706 18.81 -32.87 6.18
C GLN A 706 18.46 -34.35 6.32
N GLU A 707 18.87 -35.17 5.36
CA GLU A 707 18.69 -36.62 5.41
C GLU A 707 19.42 -37.25 6.61
N ALA A 708 20.65 -36.82 6.89
CA ALA A 708 21.38 -37.27 8.07
C ALA A 708 20.70 -36.83 9.37
N LEU A 709 20.22 -35.58 9.46
CA LEU A 709 19.50 -35.09 10.63
C LEU A 709 18.24 -35.92 10.92
N ASN A 710 17.51 -36.28 9.87
CA ASN A 710 16.31 -37.13 9.95
C ASN A 710 16.67 -38.56 10.36
N ARG A 711 17.68 -39.15 9.72
CA ARG A 711 18.15 -40.52 9.96
C ARG A 711 18.56 -40.73 11.42
N TYR A 712 19.23 -39.75 12.02
CA TYR A 712 19.72 -39.82 13.40
C TYR A 712 18.77 -39.20 14.42
N ASN A 713 17.62 -38.65 13.99
CA ASN A 713 16.66 -37.96 14.85
C ASN A 713 17.27 -36.81 15.68
N ILE A 714 18.14 -36.02 15.07
CA ILE A 714 18.90 -34.92 15.73
C ILE A 714 18.48 -33.52 15.23
N ASN A 715 17.31 -33.40 14.60
CA ASN A 715 16.73 -32.11 14.19
C ASN A 715 16.48 -31.12 15.36
N HIS A 716 16.47 -31.63 16.59
CA HIS A 716 16.39 -30.80 17.80
C HIS A 716 17.72 -30.14 18.18
N LEU A 717 18.85 -30.61 17.63
CA LEU A 717 20.20 -30.05 17.84
C LEU A 717 20.69 -29.23 16.64
N PHE A 718 20.26 -29.59 15.43
CA PHE A 718 20.75 -29.02 14.19
C PHE A 718 19.61 -28.62 13.27
N VAL A 719 19.93 -27.72 12.33
CA VAL A 719 19.03 -27.31 11.26
C VAL A 719 19.84 -27.04 10.00
N VAL A 720 19.22 -27.18 8.83
CA VAL A 720 19.79 -26.77 7.56
C VAL A 720 18.72 -26.01 6.79
N PRO A 721 19.03 -24.85 6.17
CA PRO A 721 18.04 -24.13 5.39
C PRO A 721 17.66 -24.95 4.16
N LYS A 722 16.37 -24.97 3.82
CA LYS A 722 15.91 -25.54 2.56
C LYS A 722 16.43 -24.66 1.42
N LYS A 723 17.07 -25.28 0.43
CA LYS A 723 17.69 -24.62 -0.72
C LYS A 723 17.03 -25.08 -2.01
N TYR A 724 16.91 -24.16 -2.95
CA TYR A 724 16.36 -24.38 -4.27
C TYR A 724 17.24 -23.71 -5.31
N ILE A 725 17.09 -24.12 -6.57
CA ILE A 725 17.74 -23.48 -7.70
C ILE A 725 16.68 -22.72 -8.51
N TYR A 726 16.87 -21.43 -8.71
CA TYR A 726 16.08 -20.65 -9.65
C TYR A 726 16.90 -20.47 -10.94
N PRO A 727 16.50 -21.09 -12.08
CA PRO A 727 17.14 -20.83 -13.35
C PRO A 727 16.72 -19.44 -13.87
N LEU A 728 17.71 -18.68 -14.33
CA LEU A 728 17.52 -17.35 -14.90
C LEU A 728 16.95 -17.47 -16.32
N PRO A 729 16.04 -16.56 -16.74
CA PRO A 729 15.48 -16.58 -18.07
C PRO A 729 16.56 -16.36 -19.14
N ALA A 730 16.29 -16.85 -20.35
CA ALA A 730 17.20 -16.69 -21.48
C ALA A 730 17.37 -15.21 -21.89
N HIS A 731 16.32 -14.40 -21.67
CA HIS A 731 16.27 -12.98 -21.94
C HIS A 731 15.82 -12.18 -20.70
N PRO A 732 16.29 -10.94 -20.54
CA PRO A 732 17.29 -10.26 -21.36
C PRO A 732 18.68 -10.89 -21.21
N SER A 733 19.41 -10.96 -22.33
CA SER A 733 20.79 -11.44 -22.33
C SER A 733 21.70 -10.49 -21.55
N PRO A 734 22.74 -10.99 -20.88
CA PRO A 734 23.75 -10.10 -20.33
C PRO A 734 24.58 -9.46 -21.45
N THR A 735 25.34 -8.41 -21.15
CA THR A 735 26.14 -7.69 -22.15
C THR A 735 27.15 -8.60 -22.83
N GLU A 736 27.50 -8.35 -24.10
CA GLU A 736 28.39 -9.22 -24.89
C GLU A 736 29.76 -9.49 -24.25
N THR A 737 30.24 -8.56 -23.41
CA THR A 737 31.52 -8.66 -22.70
C THR A 737 31.49 -9.51 -21.42
N SER A 738 30.32 -10.05 -21.06
CA SER A 738 30.08 -10.74 -19.79
C SER A 738 29.93 -12.25 -19.95
N TYR A 739 30.06 -12.98 -18.83
CA TYR A 739 29.98 -14.44 -18.74
C TYR A 739 28.64 -14.83 -18.11
N ARG A 740 27.66 -15.08 -18.99
CA ARG A 740 26.29 -15.47 -18.61
C ARG A 740 26.26 -16.50 -17.48
N LYS A 741 25.60 -16.14 -16.39
CA LYS A 741 25.13 -17.03 -15.33
C LYS A 741 23.70 -17.47 -15.64
N ASN A 742 23.37 -18.69 -15.31
CA ASN A 742 22.08 -19.28 -15.63
C ASN A 742 21.31 -19.68 -14.37
N PHE A 743 21.93 -19.65 -13.19
CA PHE A 743 21.30 -20.15 -11.97
C PHE A 743 21.57 -19.28 -10.74
N VAL A 744 20.56 -19.21 -9.87
CA VAL A 744 20.62 -18.60 -8.54
C VAL A 744 20.21 -19.65 -7.52
N VAL A 745 20.88 -19.72 -6.37
CA VAL A 745 20.36 -20.49 -5.23
C VAL A 745 19.47 -19.59 -4.39
N VAL A 746 18.28 -20.07 -4.08
CA VAL A 746 17.31 -19.44 -3.17
C VAL A 746 17.23 -20.31 -1.93
N GLU A 747 17.43 -19.75 -0.74
CA GLU A 747 17.37 -20.49 0.51
C GLU A 747 16.50 -19.77 1.55
N ASN A 748 15.80 -20.54 2.38
CA ASN A 748 15.03 -19.97 3.49
C ASN A 748 15.98 -19.29 4.48
N GLU A 749 15.62 -18.09 4.93
CA GLU A 749 16.35 -17.39 5.96
C GLU A 749 16.13 -18.07 7.33
N LEU A 750 17.22 -18.32 8.06
CA LEU A 750 17.19 -18.82 9.43
C LEU A 750 17.52 -17.66 10.40
N ASP A 751 16.85 -17.63 11.55
CA ASP A 751 17.15 -16.65 12.61
C ASP A 751 18.41 -17.07 13.37
N ILE A 752 19.56 -16.57 12.92
CA ILE A 752 20.90 -16.90 13.41
C ILE A 752 21.58 -15.73 14.12
N TYR A 753 22.43 -16.05 15.11
CA TYR A 753 23.30 -15.06 15.72
C TYR A 753 24.35 -14.56 14.70
N THR A 754 24.69 -13.27 14.78
CA THR A 754 25.63 -12.66 13.82
C THR A 754 27.05 -12.61 14.36
N GLY A 755 28.04 -12.86 13.49
CA GLY A 755 29.47 -12.60 13.73
C GLY A 755 29.99 -12.85 15.16
N LYS A 756 30.17 -11.76 15.92
CA LYS A 756 30.69 -11.81 17.30
C LYS A 756 29.75 -12.48 18.29
N GLU A 757 28.44 -12.32 18.13
CA GLU A 757 27.43 -12.96 19.00
C GLU A 757 27.47 -14.47 18.80
N ASN A 758 27.52 -14.93 17.55
CA ASN A 758 27.67 -16.34 17.22
C ASN A 758 28.93 -16.95 17.86
N ASN A 759 30.06 -16.25 17.78
CA ASN A 759 31.31 -16.70 18.43
C ASN A 759 31.20 -16.78 19.97
N LYS A 760 30.35 -15.95 20.60
CA LYS A 760 30.05 -16.10 22.04
C LYS A 760 29.17 -17.32 22.29
N MET A 761 28.18 -17.56 21.43
CA MET A 761 27.29 -18.72 21.55
C MET A 761 28.04 -20.05 21.40
N TRP A 762 29.09 -20.11 20.58
CA TRP A 762 29.98 -21.28 20.50
C TRP A 762 30.74 -21.60 21.80
N LYS A 763 30.73 -20.68 22.77
CA LYS A 763 31.29 -20.85 24.12
C LYS A 763 30.21 -20.98 25.21
N SER A 764 28.95 -21.08 24.80
CA SER A 764 27.80 -21.18 25.72
C SER A 764 27.48 -22.64 26.07
N PRO A 765 26.60 -22.88 27.06
CA PRO A 765 26.15 -24.24 27.41
C PRO A 765 25.42 -25.01 26.29
N VAL A 766 24.99 -24.33 25.21
CA VAL A 766 24.47 -24.99 24.00
C VAL A 766 25.51 -25.93 23.40
N ILE A 767 26.79 -25.55 23.47
CA ILE A 767 27.91 -26.37 23.04
C ILE A 767 28.37 -27.23 24.22
N ASN A 768 27.91 -28.47 24.22
CA ASN A 768 28.22 -29.49 25.20
C ASN A 768 28.77 -30.76 24.51
N PRO A 769 29.20 -31.79 25.26
CA PRO A 769 29.76 -33.01 24.67
C PRO A 769 28.85 -33.70 23.65
N ILE A 770 27.52 -33.75 23.88
CA ILE A 770 26.56 -34.39 22.96
C ILE A 770 26.51 -33.62 21.65
N THR A 771 26.36 -32.30 21.71
CA THR A 771 26.31 -31.42 20.53
C THR A 771 27.61 -31.54 19.71
N LEU A 772 28.77 -31.55 20.38
CA LEU A 772 30.06 -31.70 19.70
C LEU A 772 30.27 -33.09 19.10
N THR A 773 29.88 -34.16 19.80
CA THR A 773 29.95 -35.51 19.24
C THR A 773 29.16 -35.61 17.94
N TRP A 774 27.92 -35.09 17.91
CA TRP A 774 27.13 -35.09 16.67
C TRP A 774 27.66 -34.14 15.60
N THR A 775 28.23 -32.99 15.99
CA THR A 775 28.90 -32.08 15.05
C THR A 775 30.06 -32.80 14.35
N PHE A 776 30.90 -33.52 15.10
CA PHE A 776 31.99 -34.32 14.55
C PHE A 776 31.49 -35.38 13.57
N TRP A 777 30.48 -36.17 13.98
CA TRP A 777 29.94 -37.24 13.14
C TRP A 777 29.33 -36.73 11.84
N LEU A 778 28.53 -35.66 11.89
CA LEU A 778 27.96 -35.05 10.68
C LEU A 778 29.05 -34.53 9.74
N LEU A 779 30.02 -33.79 10.28
CA LEU A 779 31.14 -33.27 9.50
C LEU A 779 31.93 -34.40 8.82
N GLN A 780 32.25 -35.45 9.58
CA GLN A 780 33.03 -36.59 9.11
C GLN A 780 32.27 -37.48 8.12
N GLU A 781 31.02 -37.84 8.41
CA GLU A 781 30.22 -38.72 7.57
C GLU A 781 29.92 -38.09 6.20
N LEU A 782 29.59 -36.80 6.21
CA LEU A 782 29.17 -36.08 5.00
C LEU A 782 30.33 -35.36 4.32
N GLY A 783 31.55 -35.42 4.87
CA GLY A 783 32.73 -34.76 4.31
C GLY A 783 32.53 -33.27 4.11
N LEU A 784 31.99 -32.58 5.12
CA LEU A 784 31.62 -31.16 5.04
C LEU A 784 32.87 -30.28 5.25
N ASN A 785 33.72 -30.17 4.25
CA ASN A 785 35.03 -29.52 4.37
C ASN A 785 34.95 -28.02 4.71
N ASP A 786 33.91 -27.33 4.26
CA ASP A 786 33.66 -25.89 4.48
C ASP A 786 32.87 -25.59 5.75
N SER A 787 32.25 -26.59 6.39
CA SER A 787 31.41 -26.36 7.57
C SER A 787 32.15 -26.08 8.88
N PRO A 788 33.38 -26.57 9.18
CA PRO A 788 34.07 -26.37 10.47
C PRO A 788 34.35 -24.91 10.88
N TYR A 789 33.99 -23.93 10.07
CA TYR A 789 34.06 -22.51 10.42
C TYR A 789 32.78 -22.06 11.13
N SER A 790 32.90 -21.32 12.23
CA SER A 790 31.74 -20.88 13.03
C SER A 790 30.70 -20.08 12.23
N PHE A 791 31.11 -19.36 11.18
CA PHE A 791 30.20 -18.60 10.32
C PHE A 791 29.44 -19.45 9.29
N ASN A 792 29.90 -20.68 9.02
CA ASN A 792 29.19 -21.66 8.19
C ASN A 792 28.33 -22.62 9.03
N MET A 793 28.61 -22.68 10.34
CA MET A 793 27.77 -23.34 11.34
C MET A 793 27.27 -22.36 12.43
N PRO A 794 26.51 -21.31 12.09
CA PRO A 794 26.03 -20.39 13.11
C PRO A 794 24.98 -21.05 14.02
N ILE A 795 24.90 -20.59 15.27
CA ILE A 795 23.84 -20.98 16.21
C ILE A 795 22.58 -20.15 15.93
N THR A 796 21.42 -20.79 15.87
CA THR A 796 20.11 -20.15 15.73
C THR A 796 19.61 -19.61 17.07
N ARG A 797 18.66 -18.67 17.05
CA ARG A 797 18.08 -18.10 18.28
C ARG A 797 17.33 -19.11 19.14
N ASP A 798 16.85 -20.19 18.54
CA ASP A 798 16.24 -21.33 19.25
C ASP A 798 17.28 -22.35 19.79
N GLY A 799 18.57 -22.08 19.64
CA GLY A 799 19.66 -22.86 20.25
C GLY A 799 20.16 -24.05 19.42
N ARG A 800 19.76 -24.19 18.15
CA ARG A 800 20.28 -25.22 17.23
C ARG A 800 21.53 -24.74 16.49
N ILE A 801 22.33 -25.66 15.95
CA ILE A 801 23.43 -25.32 15.03
C ILE A 801 22.93 -25.43 13.58
N ALA A 802 23.01 -24.32 12.82
CA ALA A 802 22.58 -24.26 11.43
C ALA A 802 23.74 -24.54 10.46
N PHE A 803 23.57 -25.45 9.50
CA PHE A 803 24.53 -25.65 8.40
C PHE A 803 24.20 -24.75 7.20
N VAL A 804 24.67 -23.51 7.20
CA VAL A 804 24.27 -22.51 6.18
C VAL A 804 25.03 -22.65 4.86
N ASP A 805 26.29 -23.10 4.88
CA ASP A 805 27.07 -23.40 3.67
C ASP A 805 27.43 -24.89 3.60
N THR A 806 27.16 -25.49 2.45
CA THR A 806 27.22 -26.94 2.20
C THR A 806 27.79 -27.24 0.81
N GLU A 807 28.48 -26.27 0.19
CA GLU A 807 29.03 -26.42 -1.16
C GLU A 807 30.12 -27.50 -1.21
N HIS A 808 30.89 -27.67 -0.13
CA HIS A 808 32.00 -28.61 -0.07
C HIS A 808 31.68 -29.89 0.72
N HIS A 809 30.47 -30.42 0.57
CA HIS A 809 30.13 -31.78 1.00
C HIS A 809 30.86 -32.86 0.17
N HIS A 810 31.01 -34.05 0.76
CA HIS A 810 31.79 -35.18 0.25
C HIS A 810 33.23 -34.82 -0.13
N LYS A 811 33.85 -33.90 0.64
CA LYS A 811 35.27 -33.55 0.51
C LYS A 811 36.00 -33.84 1.81
N TRP A 812 36.96 -34.77 1.72
CA TRP A 812 37.85 -35.13 2.81
C TRP A 812 39.30 -34.78 2.47
N PRO A 813 40.18 -34.60 3.48
CA PRO A 813 39.87 -34.57 4.91
C PRO A 813 39.10 -33.31 5.32
N VAL A 814 38.35 -33.40 6.42
CA VAL A 814 37.64 -32.26 7.00
C VAL A 814 38.59 -31.52 7.95
N PRO A 815 38.69 -30.17 7.86
CA PRO A 815 39.62 -29.40 8.67
C PRO A 815 39.04 -29.11 10.06
N PHE A 816 38.93 -30.16 10.89
CA PHE A 816 38.34 -30.08 12.23
C PHE A 816 39.02 -29.06 13.16
N GLU A 817 40.28 -28.72 12.90
CA GLU A 817 41.05 -27.73 13.66
C GLU A 817 40.48 -26.31 13.57
N LYS A 818 39.69 -26.01 12.53
CA LYS A 818 39.11 -24.68 12.31
C LYS A 818 38.06 -24.31 13.35
N LEU A 819 37.48 -25.29 14.04
CA LEU A 819 36.46 -25.05 15.07
C LEU A 819 37.09 -24.72 16.43
N TRP A 820 38.33 -25.15 16.70
CA TRP A 820 39.01 -24.97 18.00
C TRP A 820 38.97 -23.55 18.57
N PRO A 821 39.21 -22.46 17.80
CA PRO A 821 39.27 -21.11 18.35
C PRO A 821 37.94 -20.62 18.96
N PHE A 822 36.83 -21.28 18.64
CA PHE A 822 35.49 -20.88 19.04
C PHE A 822 34.98 -21.61 20.29
N LEU A 823 35.67 -22.65 20.74
CA LEU A 823 35.25 -23.47 21.89
C LEU A 823 35.79 -22.91 23.22
N THR A 824 35.17 -23.30 24.33
CA THR A 824 35.79 -23.14 25.66
C THR A 824 37.01 -24.05 25.79
N PRO A 825 37.94 -23.79 26.74
CA PRO A 825 39.10 -24.68 26.92
C PRO A 825 38.73 -26.14 27.18
N GLU A 826 37.67 -26.37 27.97
CA GLU A 826 37.14 -27.70 28.27
C GLU A 826 36.58 -28.38 27.02
N MET A 827 35.67 -27.71 26.29
CA MET A 827 35.07 -28.24 25.07
C MET A 827 36.10 -28.39 23.94
N GLY A 828 37.11 -27.53 23.87
CA GLY A 828 38.23 -27.66 22.93
C GLY A 828 39.11 -28.88 23.22
N SER A 829 39.31 -29.21 24.50
CA SER A 829 40.01 -30.43 24.91
C SER A 829 39.19 -31.67 24.56
N PHE A 830 37.88 -31.64 24.81
CA PHE A 830 36.96 -32.71 24.39
C PHE A 830 36.99 -32.93 22.87
N TRP A 831 36.85 -31.86 22.08
CA TRP A 831 36.92 -31.93 20.62
C TRP A 831 38.25 -32.49 20.11
N LYS A 832 39.37 -32.04 20.68
CA LYS A 832 40.70 -32.56 20.32
C LYS A 832 40.83 -34.06 20.60
N ASN A 833 40.37 -34.52 21.76
CA ASN A 833 40.37 -35.94 22.10
C ASN A 833 39.50 -36.74 21.13
N LEU A 834 38.33 -36.20 20.76
CA LEU A 834 37.43 -36.82 19.78
C LEU A 834 38.11 -36.97 18.41
N CYS A 835 38.75 -35.91 17.88
CA CYS A 835 39.51 -35.98 16.63
C CYS A 835 40.64 -37.04 16.70
N GLN A 836 41.43 -37.04 17.78
CA GLN A 836 42.55 -37.97 17.95
C GLN A 836 42.10 -39.44 18.03
N GLN A 837 41.00 -39.73 18.73
CA GLN A 837 40.44 -41.08 18.83
C GLN A 837 40.03 -41.65 17.47
N HIS A 838 39.67 -40.78 16.53
CA HIS A 838 39.23 -41.16 15.19
C HIS A 838 40.28 -40.90 14.09
N GLY A 839 41.52 -40.54 14.46
CA GLY A 839 42.66 -40.44 13.54
C GLY A 839 42.79 -39.11 12.79
N PHE A 840 42.31 -38.00 13.36
CA PHE A 840 42.38 -36.65 12.77
C PHE A 840 43.27 -35.68 13.56
#